data_AF-A0A1B6KCL4-F1
#
_entry.id   AF-A0A1B6KCL4-F1
#
_cell.length_a   1.000
_cell.length_b   1.000
_cell.length_c   1.000
_cell.angle_alpha   90.00
_cell.angle_beta   90.00
_cell.angle_gamma   90.00
#
_symmetry.space_group_name_H-M   'P 1'
#
loop_
_entity.id
_entity.type
_entity.pdbx_description
1 polymer ?
#
loop_
_entity_poly.entity_id
_entity_poly.type
_entity_poly.pdbx_seq_one_letter_code
_entity_poly.pdbx_strand_id
1 'polypeptide(L)'
;MSVTTEACGSIIVVSNRLPFVLKRNDKGELQRTASAGGLVTAVAPVVVRCKGIWVGWPGIHIKDETERIPESDPNDQTPTAGLLSEKVLAVRLDPQVFDSYYNGCCNGTFWPLFHSMPDRANFSADHWRAYCEVNQEFANKTIAALKLIADSPESGPPLVWLHDYHLMLAANTIRNEADDLGMKMKLGFFLHIPFPPWDIFRLFPWADEVLQGMLGCDMVGFHIEDYCLNFVDCCHRRLGCRVDRKSLLVEHGGRTVRVRPLPIGIPYQRFVELAEKAPRVVTSTTQKIILGVDRLDYTKGLVHRLRAFERLLEKHPEHIQKVTLLQIAVPSRTDVKEYQDLKEEMDQLVGCINGRFTTPNWSPIRYIYGCVSQDELAAFYRDASVALVTPLRDGMNLVAKEFVACQINEPPGVLVVSPFAGAGEMMHEALICNPYEIEHAADVLNRALTMPEDERTLRMNYLRRREKLHDVDYWMKSFLKAMGSLIVEDGEDVLPTTMQPVTLDDFEEYLAKYIGDHKLALLLDYDGTLAPIAPHPDLAVLPDETKHVLERLANMSDVYISVISGRNVHNVKEMVGIEGLTYAGNHGLEILHPDGSRFVHPMPAEYQDKCSDLLKTLQDQVFSMFVWYNRND
;
A
#
# COMPACT_ATOMS: atom_id res chain seq x y z
N MET A 1 -32.90 1.44 -10.56
CA MET A 1 -32.78 2.31 -11.75
C MET A 1 -31.43 2.04 -12.38
N SER A 2 -31.44 1.50 -13.60
CA SER A 2 -30.25 1.17 -14.38
C SER A 2 -29.59 2.46 -14.86
N VAL A 3 -28.46 2.82 -14.26
CA VAL A 3 -27.64 3.94 -14.73
C VAL A 3 -26.76 3.41 -15.87
N THR A 4 -26.97 3.95 -17.06
CA THR A 4 -26.08 3.80 -18.21
C THR A 4 -24.78 4.55 -17.94
N THR A 5 -23.74 3.84 -17.51
CA THR A 5 -22.36 4.36 -17.43
C THR A 5 -21.72 4.35 -18.82
N GLU A 6 -22.18 5.21 -19.72
CA GLU A 6 -21.69 5.30 -21.11
C GLU A 6 -20.35 6.05 -21.26
N ALA A 7 -19.71 6.49 -20.17
CA ALA A 7 -18.47 7.28 -20.25
C ALA A 7 -17.38 6.82 -19.27
N CYS A 8 -17.12 5.51 -19.16
CA CYS A 8 -15.88 5.07 -18.52
C CYS A 8 -14.84 4.84 -19.62
N GLY A 9 -13.79 5.66 -19.65
CA GLY A 9 -12.57 5.33 -20.38
C GLY A 9 -12.11 3.91 -20.05
N SER A 10 -11.43 3.24 -20.97
CA SER A 10 -11.01 1.86 -20.76
C SER A 10 -10.19 1.72 -19.48
N ILE A 11 -10.47 0.67 -18.70
CA ILE A 11 -9.86 0.44 -17.39
C ILE A 11 -8.82 -0.69 -17.46
N ILE A 12 -7.69 -0.49 -16.79
CA ILE A 12 -6.64 -1.50 -16.59
C ILE A 12 -6.50 -1.70 -15.09
N VAL A 13 -6.82 -2.89 -14.61
CA VAL A 13 -6.69 -3.25 -13.18
C VAL A 13 -5.41 -4.04 -13.01
N VAL A 14 -4.59 -3.63 -12.05
CA VAL A 14 -3.31 -4.26 -11.74
C VAL A 14 -3.32 -4.72 -10.29
N SER A 15 -3.24 -6.02 -10.06
CA SER A 15 -3.21 -6.61 -8.72
C SER A 15 -2.26 -7.79 -8.65
N ASN A 16 -1.69 -8.04 -7.47
CA ASN A 16 -0.71 -9.13 -7.29
C ASN A 16 -1.20 -10.46 -7.87
N ARG A 17 -2.47 -10.83 -7.64
CA ARG A 17 -3.08 -12.02 -8.23
C ARG A 17 -4.08 -11.66 -9.31
N LEU A 18 -4.21 -12.53 -10.32
CA LEU A 18 -5.37 -12.57 -11.20
C LEU A 18 -6.67 -12.87 -10.41
N PRO A 19 -7.85 -12.54 -10.97
CA PRO A 19 -9.11 -12.74 -10.27
C PRO A 19 -9.55 -14.22 -10.25
N PHE A 20 -8.75 -15.11 -10.84
CA PHE A 20 -8.85 -16.55 -10.78
C PHE A 20 -7.47 -17.15 -10.56
N VAL A 21 -7.43 -18.41 -10.14
CA VAL A 21 -6.20 -19.20 -10.01
C VAL A 21 -6.18 -20.26 -11.10
N LEU A 22 -5.07 -20.39 -11.81
CA LEU A 22 -4.90 -21.50 -12.73
C LEU A 22 -4.55 -22.77 -11.97
N LYS A 23 -5.10 -23.90 -12.39
CA LYS A 23 -4.69 -25.24 -11.95
C LYS A 23 -4.51 -26.12 -13.17
N ARG A 24 -3.65 -27.15 -13.05
CA ARG A 24 -3.58 -28.20 -14.06
C ARG A 24 -4.59 -29.28 -13.72
N ASN A 25 -5.39 -29.69 -14.69
CA ASN A 25 -6.29 -30.85 -14.56
C ASN A 25 -5.50 -32.17 -14.63
N ASP A 26 -6.18 -33.30 -14.47
CA ASP A 26 -5.56 -34.64 -14.54
C ASP A 26 -4.92 -34.95 -15.91
N LYS A 27 -5.27 -34.19 -16.96
CA LYS A 27 -4.70 -34.28 -18.30
C LYS A 27 -3.51 -33.33 -18.53
N GLY A 28 -3.14 -32.55 -17.52
CA GLY A 28 -2.05 -31.55 -17.57
C GLY A 28 -2.44 -30.20 -18.18
N GLU A 29 -3.69 -30.01 -18.58
CA GLU A 29 -4.18 -28.78 -19.21
C GLU A 29 -4.52 -27.73 -18.16
N LEU A 30 -4.35 -26.45 -18.49
CA LEU A 30 -4.72 -25.34 -17.61
C LEU A 30 -6.24 -25.19 -17.52
N GLN A 31 -6.73 -24.98 -16.31
CA GLN A 31 -8.12 -24.65 -16.02
C GLN A 31 -8.20 -23.48 -15.04
N ARG A 32 -9.17 -22.58 -15.24
CA ARG A 32 -9.48 -21.53 -14.28
C ARG A 32 -10.23 -22.11 -13.09
N THR A 33 -9.81 -21.74 -11.89
CA THR A 33 -10.55 -21.97 -10.66
C THR A 33 -10.81 -20.65 -9.97
N ALA A 34 -12.01 -20.52 -9.38
CA ALA A 34 -12.42 -19.29 -8.72
C ALA A 34 -11.45 -18.92 -7.59
N SER A 35 -11.03 -17.65 -7.56
CA SER A 35 -10.25 -17.11 -6.46
C SER A 35 -11.20 -16.49 -5.44
N ALA A 36 -11.11 -16.90 -4.18
CA ALA A 36 -11.85 -16.27 -3.10
C ALA A 36 -11.13 -14.98 -2.68
N GLY A 37 -11.76 -13.82 -2.89
CA GLY A 37 -11.19 -12.54 -2.48
C GLY A 37 -12.16 -11.37 -2.60
N GLY A 38 -12.11 -10.46 -1.62
CA GLY A 38 -12.93 -9.24 -1.60
C GLY A 38 -12.68 -8.33 -2.81
N LEU A 39 -11.40 -8.20 -3.22
CA LEU A 39 -11.02 -7.41 -4.40
C LEU A 39 -11.66 -7.96 -5.69
N VAL A 40 -11.62 -9.28 -5.90
CA VAL A 40 -12.19 -9.93 -7.10
C VAL A 40 -13.68 -9.67 -7.17
N THR A 41 -14.37 -9.85 -6.05
CA THR A 41 -15.82 -9.65 -5.96
C THR A 41 -16.21 -8.20 -6.24
N ALA A 42 -15.37 -7.24 -5.85
CA ALA A 42 -15.58 -5.81 -6.03
C ALA A 42 -15.29 -5.33 -7.46
N VAL A 43 -14.15 -5.75 -8.03
CA VAL A 43 -13.57 -5.10 -9.20
C VAL A 43 -13.83 -5.88 -10.50
N ALA A 44 -13.94 -7.21 -10.44
CA ALA A 44 -14.12 -8.04 -11.65
C ALA A 44 -15.36 -7.68 -12.48
N PRO A 45 -16.56 -7.46 -11.90
CA PRO A 45 -17.74 -7.09 -12.68
C PRO A 45 -17.57 -5.80 -13.48
N VAL A 46 -16.75 -4.88 -12.97
CA VAL A 46 -16.46 -3.58 -13.57
C VAL A 46 -15.54 -3.74 -14.75
N VAL A 47 -14.46 -4.50 -14.59
CA VAL A 47 -13.51 -4.80 -15.67
C VAL A 47 -14.25 -5.48 -16.82
N VAL A 48 -15.11 -6.45 -16.53
CA VAL A 48 -15.95 -7.12 -17.53
C VAL A 48 -16.87 -6.13 -18.24
N ARG A 49 -17.62 -5.32 -17.49
CA ARG A 49 -18.57 -4.33 -18.05
C ARG A 49 -17.88 -3.27 -18.90
N CYS A 50 -16.71 -2.79 -18.48
CA CYS A 50 -15.91 -1.79 -19.18
C CYS A 50 -15.02 -2.38 -20.29
N LYS A 51 -15.09 -3.69 -20.54
CA LYS A 51 -14.19 -4.41 -21.47
C LYS A 51 -12.71 -4.11 -21.19
N GLY A 52 -12.39 -3.90 -19.91
CA GLY A 52 -11.08 -3.54 -19.41
C GLY A 52 -10.10 -4.71 -19.43
N ILE A 53 -8.86 -4.43 -19.04
CA ILE A 53 -7.78 -5.41 -18.97
C ILE A 53 -7.41 -5.68 -17.51
N TRP A 54 -7.10 -6.92 -17.17
CA TRP A 54 -6.56 -7.30 -15.87
C TRP A 54 -5.11 -7.79 -15.98
N VAL A 55 -4.21 -7.19 -15.20
CA VAL A 55 -2.81 -7.60 -15.09
C VAL A 55 -2.56 -8.23 -13.71
N GLY A 56 -1.96 -9.42 -13.66
CA GLY A 56 -1.67 -10.09 -12.40
C GLY A 56 -0.97 -11.44 -12.51
N TRP A 57 -0.50 -11.97 -11.39
CA TRP A 57 0.11 -13.31 -11.33
C TRP A 57 -0.96 -14.41 -11.36
N PRO A 58 -0.81 -15.46 -12.19
CA PRO A 58 -1.86 -16.46 -12.42
C PRO A 58 -2.02 -17.53 -11.33
N GLY A 59 -1.22 -17.47 -10.27
CA GLY A 59 -1.28 -18.46 -9.18
C GLY A 59 -0.40 -19.69 -9.36
N ILE A 60 0.25 -19.85 -10.53
CA ILE A 60 1.15 -20.96 -10.84
C ILE A 60 2.39 -20.46 -11.59
N HIS A 61 3.47 -21.23 -11.52
CA HIS A 61 4.65 -21.02 -12.36
C HIS A 61 4.46 -21.75 -13.70
N ILE A 62 4.24 -20.98 -14.77
CA ILE A 62 4.10 -21.49 -16.13
C ILE A 62 5.49 -21.45 -16.78
N LYS A 63 6.01 -22.61 -17.19
CA LYS A 63 7.35 -22.73 -17.80
C LYS A 63 7.34 -22.44 -19.30
N ASP A 64 6.29 -22.83 -20.01
CA ASP A 64 6.16 -22.61 -21.44
C ASP A 64 5.49 -21.26 -21.71
N GLU A 65 6.21 -20.36 -22.40
CA GLU A 65 5.69 -19.04 -22.66
C GLU A 65 4.52 -19.01 -23.65
N THR A 66 4.35 -20.08 -24.45
CA THR A 66 3.31 -20.21 -25.45
C THR A 66 1.98 -20.72 -24.89
N GLU A 67 1.98 -21.25 -23.67
CA GLU A 67 0.76 -21.68 -22.98
C GLU A 67 -0.17 -20.48 -22.71
N ARG A 68 -1.35 -20.50 -23.35
CA ARG A 68 -2.37 -19.45 -23.22
C ARG A 68 -3.26 -19.70 -22.01
N ILE A 69 -3.76 -18.62 -21.43
CA ILE A 69 -4.82 -18.68 -20.42
C ILE A 69 -6.09 -19.23 -21.11
N PRO A 70 -6.72 -20.29 -20.57
CA PRO A 70 -7.97 -20.84 -21.11
C PRO A 70 -9.13 -19.87 -20.85
N GLU A 71 -10.24 -19.97 -21.60
CA GLU A 71 -11.47 -19.23 -21.27
C GLU A 71 -12.11 -19.70 -19.96
N SER A 72 -13.02 -18.89 -19.41
CA SER A 72 -13.90 -19.32 -18.32
C SER A 72 -14.82 -20.46 -18.76
N ASP A 73 -15.27 -21.27 -17.81
CA ASP A 73 -16.31 -22.28 -18.07
C ASP A 73 -17.60 -21.56 -18.52
N PRO A 74 -18.31 -22.00 -19.58
CA PRO A 74 -19.59 -21.43 -19.98
C PRO A 74 -20.65 -21.40 -18.87
N ASN A 75 -20.53 -22.26 -17.86
CA ASN A 75 -21.41 -22.32 -16.69
C ASN A 75 -20.86 -21.54 -15.49
N ASP A 76 -19.77 -20.80 -15.64
CA ASP A 76 -19.21 -19.96 -14.58
C ASP A 76 -20.22 -18.87 -14.19
N GLN A 77 -20.61 -18.84 -12.91
CA GLN A 77 -21.50 -17.83 -12.33
C GLN A 77 -20.75 -16.88 -11.39
N THR A 78 -19.42 -16.97 -11.36
CA THR A 78 -18.58 -16.12 -10.51
C THR A 78 -18.49 -14.70 -11.08
N PRO A 79 -18.01 -13.72 -10.29
CA PRO A 79 -17.77 -12.36 -10.77
C PRO A 79 -16.81 -12.26 -11.97
N THR A 80 -16.06 -13.33 -12.29
CA THR A 80 -15.11 -13.40 -13.41
C THR A 80 -15.64 -14.05 -14.68
N ALA A 81 -16.89 -14.54 -14.69
CA ALA A 81 -17.42 -15.35 -15.78
C ALA A 81 -17.30 -14.70 -17.16
N GLY A 82 -17.47 -13.37 -17.25
CA GLY A 82 -17.36 -12.61 -18.50
C GLY A 82 -15.95 -12.08 -18.83
N LEU A 83 -14.92 -12.43 -18.05
CA LEU A 83 -13.55 -11.95 -18.27
C LEU A 83 -12.85 -12.81 -19.34
N LEU A 84 -12.77 -12.29 -20.56
CA LEU A 84 -12.14 -12.99 -21.69
C LEU A 84 -10.63 -13.17 -21.49
N SER A 85 -10.06 -14.27 -21.98
CA SER A 85 -8.61 -14.53 -21.83
C SER A 85 -7.73 -13.47 -22.49
N GLU A 86 -8.17 -12.91 -23.62
CA GLU A 86 -7.49 -11.83 -24.34
C GLU A 86 -7.43 -10.51 -23.54
N LYS A 87 -8.28 -10.37 -22.51
CA LYS A 87 -8.31 -9.23 -21.60
C LYS A 87 -7.50 -9.46 -20.32
N VAL A 88 -6.68 -10.51 -20.31
CA VAL A 88 -5.85 -10.86 -19.16
C VAL A 88 -4.37 -10.90 -19.57
N LEU A 89 -3.54 -10.13 -18.88
CA LEU A 89 -2.08 -10.23 -19.00
C LEU A 89 -1.50 -10.87 -17.74
N ALA A 90 -0.96 -12.08 -17.91
CA ALA A 90 -0.29 -12.80 -16.85
C ALA A 90 1.10 -12.23 -16.59
N VAL A 91 1.41 -11.93 -15.33
CA VAL A 91 2.76 -11.67 -14.86
C VAL A 91 3.39 -13.01 -14.49
N ARG A 92 4.46 -13.40 -15.19
CA ARG A 92 5.16 -14.66 -14.97
C ARG A 92 6.43 -14.37 -14.17
N LEU A 93 6.61 -15.08 -13.07
CA LEU A 93 7.69 -14.84 -12.12
C LEU A 93 8.43 -16.14 -11.85
N ASP A 94 9.76 -16.03 -11.76
CA ASP A 94 10.61 -17.12 -11.30
C ASP A 94 10.22 -17.52 -9.86
N PRO A 95 10.18 -18.82 -9.51
CA PRO A 95 9.79 -19.26 -8.19
C PRO A 95 10.61 -18.66 -7.04
N GLN A 96 11.92 -18.48 -7.21
CA GLN A 96 12.79 -17.95 -6.15
C GLN A 96 12.57 -16.44 -5.97
N VAL A 97 12.44 -15.71 -7.08
CA VAL A 97 12.12 -14.28 -7.06
C VAL A 97 10.74 -14.07 -6.44
N PHE A 98 9.75 -14.87 -6.84
CA PHE A 98 8.40 -14.80 -6.29
C PHE A 98 8.38 -15.03 -4.77
N ASP A 99 9.10 -16.04 -4.27
CA ASP A 99 9.18 -16.32 -2.84
C ASP A 99 9.81 -15.15 -2.08
N SER A 100 10.95 -14.63 -2.57
CA SER A 100 11.65 -13.48 -1.97
C SER A 100 10.80 -12.19 -1.97
N TYR A 101 10.03 -11.97 -3.04
CA TYR A 101 9.09 -10.86 -3.16
C TYR A 101 7.85 -11.03 -2.27
N TYR A 102 7.15 -12.15 -2.39
CA TYR A 102 5.83 -12.35 -1.78
C TYR A 102 5.94 -12.77 -0.32
N ASN A 103 6.69 -13.84 -0.02
CA ASN A 103 6.88 -14.30 1.35
C ASN A 103 7.92 -13.45 2.09
N GLY A 104 8.99 -13.03 1.41
CA GLY A 104 10.01 -12.16 1.97
C GLY A 104 9.52 -10.73 2.18
N CYS A 105 9.49 -9.90 1.13
CA CYS A 105 9.24 -8.46 1.27
C CYS A 105 7.77 -8.14 1.64
N CYS A 106 6.81 -8.66 0.86
CA CYS A 106 5.39 -8.35 1.07
C CYS A 106 4.88 -8.85 2.43
N ASN A 107 5.07 -10.15 2.72
CA ASN A 107 4.51 -10.78 3.92
C ASN A 107 5.45 -10.74 5.13
N GLY A 108 6.77 -10.73 4.93
CA GLY A 108 7.76 -10.68 6.00
C GLY A 108 8.16 -9.26 6.40
N THR A 109 7.99 -8.25 5.53
CA THR A 109 8.30 -6.85 5.85
C THR A 109 7.05 -5.98 5.90
N PHE A 110 6.33 -5.82 4.79
CA PHE A 110 5.26 -4.83 4.70
C PHE A 110 4.03 -5.21 5.54
N TRP A 111 3.59 -6.47 5.49
CA TRP A 111 2.45 -6.94 6.27
C TRP A 111 2.59 -6.65 7.77
N PRO A 112 3.64 -7.10 8.49
CA PRO A 112 3.80 -6.79 9.90
C PRO A 112 3.99 -5.29 10.16
N LEU A 113 4.81 -4.60 9.36
CA LEU A 113 5.13 -3.19 9.56
C LEU A 113 3.87 -2.30 9.44
N PHE A 114 3.07 -2.52 8.39
CA PHE A 114 1.86 -1.73 8.13
C PHE A 114 0.76 -2.03 9.15
N HIS A 115 0.78 -3.22 9.76
CA HIS A 115 -0.10 -3.57 10.88
C HIS A 115 0.49 -3.20 12.25
N SER A 116 1.47 -2.28 12.30
CA SER A 116 2.07 -1.76 13.54
C SER A 116 2.74 -2.82 14.42
N MET A 117 3.32 -3.86 13.80
CA MET A 117 4.07 -4.94 14.48
C MET A 117 5.53 -4.98 14.00
N PRO A 118 6.34 -3.94 14.26
CA PRO A 118 7.71 -3.85 13.76
C PRO A 118 8.63 -4.95 14.30
N ASP A 119 8.30 -5.52 15.46
CA ASP A 119 8.99 -6.67 16.07
C ASP A 119 8.94 -7.93 15.19
N ARG A 120 7.98 -8.01 14.27
CA ARG A 120 7.79 -9.11 13.32
C ARG A 120 8.31 -8.79 11.92
N ALA A 121 8.75 -7.57 11.66
CA ALA A 121 9.20 -7.16 10.34
C ALA A 121 10.66 -7.57 10.09
N ASN A 122 10.91 -8.27 8.98
CA ASN A 122 12.24 -8.65 8.54
C ASN A 122 12.73 -7.71 7.43
N PHE A 123 13.81 -6.98 7.66
CA PHE A 123 14.43 -6.11 6.65
C PHE A 123 15.57 -6.83 5.94
N SER A 124 15.38 -7.12 4.65
CA SER A 124 16.37 -7.80 3.81
C SER A 124 16.53 -7.07 2.47
N ALA A 125 17.78 -6.74 2.13
CA ALA A 125 18.10 -6.12 0.85
C ALA A 125 17.79 -7.05 -0.33
N ASP A 126 17.90 -8.36 -0.14
CA ASP A 126 17.62 -9.35 -1.18
C ASP A 126 16.12 -9.43 -1.46
N HIS A 127 15.31 -9.42 -0.39
CA HIS A 127 13.85 -9.34 -0.52
C HIS A 127 13.42 -8.02 -1.17
N TRP A 128 14.08 -6.91 -0.83
CA TRP A 128 13.83 -5.61 -1.46
C TRP A 128 14.15 -5.62 -2.95
N ARG A 129 15.31 -6.16 -3.36
CA ARG A 129 15.68 -6.29 -4.78
C ARG A 129 14.65 -7.09 -5.56
N ALA A 130 14.20 -8.23 -5.01
CA ALA A 130 13.13 -9.01 -5.61
C ALA A 130 11.82 -8.20 -5.71
N TYR A 131 11.49 -7.39 -4.71
CA TYR A 131 10.31 -6.53 -4.74
C TYR A 131 10.36 -5.47 -5.85
N CYS A 132 11.51 -4.82 -6.04
CA CYS A 132 11.73 -3.89 -7.15
C CYS A 132 11.63 -4.59 -8.51
N GLU A 133 12.27 -5.76 -8.67
CA GLU A 133 12.25 -6.55 -9.91
C GLU A 133 10.82 -6.96 -10.28
N VAL A 134 10.04 -7.48 -9.32
CA VAL A 134 8.65 -7.85 -9.58
C VAL A 134 7.80 -6.62 -9.91
N ASN A 135 7.95 -5.51 -9.20
CA ASN A 135 7.22 -4.27 -9.52
C ASN A 135 7.54 -3.75 -10.93
N GLN A 136 8.78 -3.87 -11.38
CA GLN A 136 9.17 -3.55 -12.75
C GLN A 136 8.47 -4.45 -13.77
N GLU A 137 8.38 -5.76 -13.53
CA GLU A 137 7.68 -6.67 -14.44
C GLU A 137 6.17 -6.39 -14.51
N PHE A 138 5.55 -6.05 -13.38
CA PHE A 138 4.17 -5.57 -13.36
C PHE A 138 4.00 -4.27 -14.15
N ALA A 139 4.95 -3.33 -14.05
CA ALA A 139 4.95 -2.10 -14.83
C ALA A 139 5.05 -2.40 -16.34
N ASN A 140 6.01 -3.24 -16.76
CA ASN A 140 6.19 -3.67 -18.14
C ASN A 140 4.89 -4.25 -18.73
N LYS A 141 4.22 -5.15 -18.00
CA LYS A 141 2.94 -5.73 -18.44
C LYS A 141 1.81 -4.71 -18.48
N THR A 142 1.83 -3.72 -17.60
CA THR A 142 0.85 -2.63 -17.61
C THR A 142 1.04 -1.70 -18.80
N ILE A 143 2.29 -1.39 -19.17
CA ILE A 143 2.62 -0.64 -20.39
C ILE A 143 2.19 -1.43 -21.64
N ALA A 144 2.40 -2.76 -21.66
CA ALA A 144 1.90 -3.60 -22.74
C ALA A 144 0.36 -3.56 -22.83
N ALA A 145 -0.34 -3.59 -21.69
CA ALA A 145 -1.79 -3.44 -21.64
C ALA A 145 -2.26 -2.06 -22.14
N LEU A 146 -1.55 -0.98 -21.79
CA LEU A 146 -1.85 0.37 -22.29
C LEU A 146 -1.74 0.47 -23.81
N LYS A 147 -0.70 -0.13 -24.40
CA LYS A 147 -0.52 -0.17 -25.86
C LYS A 147 -1.69 -0.86 -26.58
N LEU A 148 -2.29 -1.90 -25.98
CA LEU A 148 -3.45 -2.60 -26.56
C LEU A 148 -4.72 -1.74 -26.58
N ILE A 149 -4.77 -0.66 -25.77
CA ILE A 149 -5.97 0.18 -25.62
C ILE A 149 -5.77 1.58 -26.22
N ALA A 150 -4.53 2.03 -26.39
CA ALA A 150 -4.18 3.35 -26.94
C ALA A 150 -4.80 3.63 -28.33
N ASP A 151 -5.14 2.58 -29.11
CA ASP A 151 -5.74 2.69 -30.44
C ASP A 151 -7.27 2.92 -30.44
N SER A 152 -7.92 3.11 -29.29
CA SER A 152 -9.36 3.37 -29.18
C SER A 152 -9.66 4.84 -28.79
N PRO A 153 -9.63 5.80 -29.74
CA PRO A 153 -9.70 7.24 -29.47
C PRO A 153 -11.04 7.75 -28.92
N GLU A 154 -12.09 6.94 -28.89
CA GLU A 154 -13.45 7.39 -28.54
C GLU A 154 -13.70 7.57 -27.03
N SER A 155 -12.81 7.12 -26.14
CA SER A 155 -13.13 6.97 -24.69
C SER A 155 -12.30 7.81 -23.70
N GLY A 156 -11.48 8.77 -24.17
CA GLY A 156 -10.60 9.56 -23.30
C GLY A 156 -9.40 8.76 -22.76
N PRO A 157 -8.57 9.31 -21.84
CA PRO A 157 -7.39 8.63 -21.34
C PRO A 157 -7.78 7.40 -20.49
N PRO A 158 -7.14 6.24 -20.68
CA PRO A 158 -7.42 5.03 -19.89
C PRO A 158 -7.09 5.24 -18.41
N LEU A 159 -7.82 4.53 -17.55
CA LEU A 159 -7.55 4.48 -16.11
C LEU A 159 -6.77 3.22 -15.78
N VAL A 160 -5.54 3.38 -15.30
CA VAL A 160 -4.75 2.32 -14.68
C VAL A 160 -4.98 2.37 -13.17
N TRP A 161 -5.49 1.27 -12.61
CA TRP A 161 -5.83 1.16 -11.19
C TRP A 161 -4.99 0.06 -10.54
N LEU A 162 -3.99 0.47 -9.77
CA LEU A 162 -3.12 -0.41 -9.00
C LEU A 162 -3.72 -0.74 -7.63
N HIS A 163 -3.57 -1.99 -7.22
CA HIS A 163 -4.07 -2.46 -5.94
C HIS A 163 -2.99 -3.04 -5.05
N ASP A 164 -2.97 -2.51 -3.84
CA ASP A 164 -2.39 -3.06 -2.63
C ASP A 164 -0.86 -2.97 -2.49
N TYR A 165 -0.38 -3.25 -1.27
CA TYR A 165 1.01 -3.11 -0.82
C TYR A 165 2.05 -3.90 -1.63
N HIS A 166 1.58 -4.82 -2.46
CA HIS A 166 2.40 -5.60 -3.38
C HIS A 166 3.03 -4.75 -4.51
N LEU A 167 2.37 -3.66 -4.90
CA LEU A 167 2.64 -2.92 -6.13
C LEU A 167 2.94 -1.43 -5.89
N MET A 168 3.55 -1.09 -4.75
CA MET A 168 3.73 0.31 -4.35
C MET A 168 4.75 1.07 -5.21
N LEU A 169 5.64 0.38 -5.93
CA LEU A 169 6.65 1.00 -6.80
C LEU A 169 6.21 1.10 -8.26
N ALA A 170 5.37 0.17 -8.70
CA ALA A 170 4.99 0.03 -10.11
C ALA A 170 4.44 1.34 -10.71
N ALA A 171 3.73 2.15 -9.92
CA ALA A 171 3.14 3.39 -10.40
C ALA A 171 4.16 4.41 -10.93
N ASN A 172 5.30 4.58 -10.27
CA ASN A 172 6.33 5.52 -10.73
C ASN A 172 6.99 5.05 -12.03
N THR A 173 7.29 3.75 -12.14
CA THR A 173 7.80 3.15 -13.37
C THR A 173 6.81 3.29 -14.53
N ILE A 174 5.53 2.95 -14.31
CA ILE A 174 4.48 3.08 -15.33
C ILE A 174 4.35 4.53 -15.79
N ARG A 175 4.41 5.50 -14.87
CA ARG A 175 4.36 6.93 -15.20
C ARG A 175 5.49 7.34 -16.13
N ASN A 176 6.74 7.06 -15.73
CA ASN A 176 7.91 7.46 -16.49
C ASN A 176 7.91 6.85 -17.90
N GLU A 177 7.65 5.54 -18.00
CA GLU A 177 7.59 4.87 -19.30
C GLU A 177 6.43 5.36 -20.17
N ALA A 178 5.27 5.66 -19.59
CA ALA A 178 4.15 6.21 -20.34
C ALA A 178 4.45 7.62 -20.85
N ASP A 179 5.09 8.47 -20.03
CA ASP A 179 5.47 9.83 -20.40
C ASP A 179 6.54 9.83 -21.51
N ASP A 180 7.56 8.95 -21.41
CA ASP A 180 8.59 8.74 -22.45
C ASP A 180 7.98 8.30 -23.79
N LEU A 181 6.91 7.50 -23.74
CA LEU A 181 6.16 7.03 -24.91
C LEU A 181 5.06 8.01 -25.37
N GLY A 182 4.88 9.14 -24.68
CA GLY A 182 3.85 10.14 -24.98
C GLY A 182 2.40 9.64 -24.79
N MET A 183 2.19 8.61 -23.96
CA MET A 183 0.89 8.01 -23.72
C MET A 183 0.14 8.73 -22.59
N LYS A 184 -1.09 9.16 -22.86
CA LYS A 184 -1.96 9.76 -21.84
C LYS A 184 -2.64 8.66 -21.03
N MET A 185 -2.63 8.79 -19.70
CA MET A 185 -3.36 7.90 -18.80
C MET A 185 -3.68 8.59 -17.47
N LYS A 186 -4.67 8.06 -16.77
CA LYS A 186 -4.91 8.33 -15.35
C LYS A 186 -4.41 7.15 -14.53
N LEU A 187 -3.71 7.41 -13.42
CA LEU A 187 -3.13 6.40 -12.55
C LEU A 187 -3.68 6.55 -11.15
N GLY A 188 -4.38 5.52 -10.68
CA GLY A 188 -4.90 5.45 -9.32
C GLY A 188 -4.26 4.29 -8.56
N PHE A 189 -3.97 4.49 -7.29
CA PHE A 189 -3.55 3.42 -6.37
C PHE A 189 -4.55 3.29 -5.24
N PHE A 190 -4.81 2.06 -4.78
CA PHE A 190 -5.61 1.82 -3.58
C PHE A 190 -4.94 0.82 -2.65
N LEU A 191 -4.68 1.22 -1.39
CA LEU A 191 -4.10 0.35 -0.36
C LEU A 191 -5.21 -0.31 0.47
N HIS A 192 -5.23 -1.65 0.56
CA HIS A 192 -6.26 -2.41 1.28
C HIS A 192 -5.88 -2.75 2.72
N ILE A 193 -4.61 -2.56 3.08
CA ILE A 193 -4.11 -2.69 4.45
C ILE A 193 -3.99 -1.31 5.10
N PRO A 194 -3.80 -1.22 6.43
CA PRO A 194 -3.54 0.06 7.09
C PRO A 194 -2.30 0.75 6.51
N PHE A 195 -2.25 2.08 6.57
CA PHE A 195 -1.00 2.81 6.38
C PHE A 195 -0.46 3.26 7.74
N PRO A 196 0.75 2.84 8.13
CA PRO A 196 1.26 3.06 9.48
C PRO A 196 1.65 4.53 9.71
N PRO A 197 1.67 5.00 10.97
CA PRO A 197 2.16 6.33 11.30
C PRO A 197 3.67 6.44 11.05
N TRP A 198 4.17 7.67 10.94
CA TRP A 198 5.58 7.96 10.62
C TRP A 198 6.59 7.19 11.47
N ASP A 199 6.37 7.10 12.78
CA ASP A 199 7.34 6.48 13.69
C ASP A 199 7.56 4.99 13.42
N ILE A 200 6.57 4.33 12.80
CA ILE A 200 6.65 2.93 12.35
C ILE A 200 7.17 2.89 10.91
N PHE A 201 6.61 3.71 10.01
CA PHE A 201 6.99 3.68 8.59
C PHE A 201 8.48 3.97 8.35
N ARG A 202 9.05 4.93 9.12
CA ARG A 202 10.46 5.32 9.00
C ARG A 202 11.46 4.23 9.37
N LEU A 203 11.02 3.13 9.98
CA LEU A 203 11.87 1.98 10.27
C LEU A 203 12.29 1.25 8.99
N PHE A 204 11.51 1.38 7.91
CA PHE A 204 11.84 0.76 6.64
C PHE A 204 12.97 1.51 5.94
N PRO A 205 14.09 0.85 5.57
CA PRO A 205 15.26 1.54 4.99
C PRO A 205 14.96 2.27 3.68
N TRP A 206 14.08 1.71 2.84
CA TRP A 206 13.72 2.22 1.51
C TRP A 206 12.36 2.95 1.51
N ALA A 207 12.03 3.60 2.64
CA ALA A 207 10.76 4.31 2.82
C ALA A 207 10.51 5.41 1.78
N ASP A 208 11.57 6.11 1.34
CA ASP A 208 11.51 7.12 0.29
C ASP A 208 11.12 6.53 -1.07
N GLU A 209 11.71 5.41 -1.48
CA GLU A 209 11.36 4.74 -2.74
C GLU A 209 9.89 4.31 -2.78
N VAL A 210 9.36 3.78 -1.68
CA VAL A 210 7.94 3.40 -1.56
C VAL A 210 7.02 4.61 -1.70
N LEU A 211 7.32 5.71 -1.00
CA LEU A 211 6.51 6.92 -1.07
C LEU A 211 6.56 7.55 -2.47
N GLN A 212 7.74 7.64 -3.08
CA GLN A 212 7.89 8.13 -4.46
C GLN A 212 7.13 7.24 -5.44
N GLY A 213 7.22 5.91 -5.26
CA GLY A 213 6.45 4.91 -5.98
C GLY A 213 4.95 5.24 -6.00
N MET A 214 4.35 5.39 -4.81
CA MET A 214 2.93 5.69 -4.66
C MET A 214 2.56 7.08 -5.22
N LEU A 215 3.44 8.09 -5.06
CA LEU A 215 3.29 9.44 -5.61
C LEU A 215 3.48 9.52 -7.14
N GLY A 216 3.80 8.42 -7.81
CA GLY A 216 3.64 8.28 -9.26
C GLY A 216 2.19 8.45 -9.73
N CYS A 217 1.22 8.18 -8.85
CA CYS A 217 -0.21 8.24 -9.13
C CYS A 217 -0.78 9.66 -9.18
N ASP A 218 -1.95 9.82 -9.81
CA ASP A 218 -2.77 11.03 -9.74
C ASP A 218 -3.66 11.03 -8.48
N MET A 219 -3.92 9.83 -7.94
CA MET A 219 -4.65 9.64 -6.67
C MET A 219 -4.19 8.40 -5.93
N VAL A 220 -4.10 8.50 -4.61
CA VAL A 220 -3.86 7.38 -3.68
C VAL A 220 -5.06 7.27 -2.74
N GLY A 221 -5.74 6.12 -2.78
CA GLY A 221 -6.89 5.80 -1.95
C GLY A 221 -6.53 4.92 -0.76
N PHE A 222 -7.14 5.22 0.39
CA PHE A 222 -7.06 4.42 1.62
C PHE A 222 -8.45 4.16 2.17
N HIS A 223 -8.56 3.28 3.17
CA HIS A 223 -9.86 2.94 3.75
C HIS A 223 -10.47 4.02 4.65
N ILE A 224 -9.67 4.66 5.50
CA ILE A 224 -10.12 5.65 6.49
C ILE A 224 -9.19 6.87 6.46
N GLU A 225 -9.67 7.97 7.03
CA GLU A 225 -8.97 9.27 7.05
C GLU A 225 -7.62 9.19 7.77
N ASP A 226 -7.52 8.45 8.88
CA ASP A 226 -6.27 8.27 9.62
C ASP A 226 -5.13 7.73 8.75
N TYR A 227 -5.43 6.79 7.84
CA TYR A 227 -4.42 6.25 6.94
C TYR A 227 -3.99 7.28 5.88
N CYS A 228 -4.92 8.14 5.45
CA CYS A 228 -4.59 9.28 4.58
C CYS A 228 -3.66 10.27 5.28
N LEU A 229 -3.99 10.65 6.52
CA LEU A 229 -3.18 11.57 7.31
C LEU A 229 -1.78 11.02 7.56
N ASN A 230 -1.69 9.74 7.93
CA ASN A 230 -0.41 9.05 8.10
C ASN A 230 0.44 9.09 6.82
N PHE A 231 -0.16 8.84 5.65
CA PHE A 231 0.54 8.90 4.37
C PHE A 231 1.04 10.32 4.05
N VAL A 232 0.16 11.33 4.20
CA VAL A 232 0.51 12.74 3.98
C VAL A 232 1.67 13.17 4.89
N ASP A 233 1.64 12.77 6.16
CA ASP A 233 2.72 13.07 7.11
C ASP A 233 4.02 12.33 6.77
N CYS A 234 3.95 11.09 6.29
CA CYS A 234 5.13 10.36 5.82
C CYS A 234 5.76 11.03 4.59
N CYS A 235 4.95 11.47 3.61
CA CYS A 235 5.43 12.23 2.45
C CYS A 235 6.11 13.53 2.87
N HIS A 236 5.48 14.30 3.76
CA HIS A 236 6.05 15.55 4.26
C HIS A 236 7.37 15.33 5.02
N ARG A 237 7.42 14.37 5.93
CA ARG A 237 8.59 14.16 6.82
C ARG A 237 9.75 13.43 6.15
N ARG A 238 9.49 12.49 5.23
CA ARG A 238 10.54 11.72 4.54
C ARG A 238 11.05 12.42 3.29
N LEU A 239 10.15 12.98 2.48
CA LEU A 239 10.48 13.53 1.17
C LEU A 239 10.52 15.06 1.15
N GLY A 240 10.09 15.73 2.23
CA GLY A 240 9.98 17.19 2.25
C GLY A 240 8.86 17.73 1.37
N CYS A 241 7.89 16.88 0.99
CA CYS A 241 6.78 17.30 0.13
C CYS A 241 6.00 18.47 0.75
N ARG A 242 5.58 19.41 -0.11
CA ARG A 242 4.52 20.36 0.24
C ARG A 242 3.20 19.59 0.35
N VAL A 243 2.45 19.84 1.42
CA VAL A 243 1.21 19.13 1.69
C VAL A 243 0.10 20.07 2.15
N ASP A 244 -1.13 19.80 1.74
CA ASP A 244 -2.34 20.35 2.34
C ASP A 244 -3.04 19.23 3.09
N ARG A 245 -2.93 19.23 4.42
CA ARG A 245 -3.55 18.22 5.29
C ARG A 245 -5.07 18.31 5.29
N LYS A 246 -5.63 19.50 5.11
CA LYS A 246 -7.09 19.72 5.16
C LYS A 246 -7.75 19.21 3.88
N SER A 247 -7.11 19.43 2.73
CA SER A 247 -7.61 18.96 1.43
C SER A 247 -7.05 17.59 1.03
N LEU A 248 -6.18 16.99 1.87
CA LEU A 248 -5.45 15.74 1.63
C LEU A 248 -4.75 15.74 0.27
N LEU A 249 -3.85 16.71 0.07
CA LEU A 249 -3.07 16.89 -1.15
C LEU A 249 -1.58 16.83 -0.85
N VAL A 250 -0.81 16.25 -1.78
CA VAL A 250 0.65 16.17 -1.70
C VAL A 250 1.24 16.65 -3.03
N GLU A 251 2.23 17.55 -2.98
CA GLU A 251 3.01 17.90 -4.17
C GLU A 251 4.20 16.98 -4.33
N HIS A 252 4.39 16.46 -5.53
CA HIS A 252 5.57 15.69 -5.88
C HIS A 252 5.90 15.85 -7.36
N GLY A 253 7.13 16.27 -7.68
CA GLY A 253 7.58 16.47 -9.05
C GLY A 253 6.70 17.44 -9.85
N GLY A 254 6.28 18.55 -9.24
CA GLY A 254 5.40 19.56 -9.86
C GLY A 254 3.95 19.11 -10.09
N ARG A 255 3.57 17.91 -9.63
CA ARG A 255 2.20 17.38 -9.72
C ARG A 255 1.54 17.40 -8.35
N THR A 256 0.23 17.65 -8.33
CA THR A 256 -0.59 17.44 -7.13
C THR A 256 -1.16 16.03 -7.15
N VAL A 257 -0.81 15.23 -6.14
CA VAL A 257 -1.38 13.91 -5.88
C VAL A 257 -2.50 14.04 -4.87
N ARG A 258 -3.68 13.50 -5.21
CA ARG A 258 -4.86 13.52 -4.34
C ARG A 258 -4.86 12.31 -3.42
N VAL A 259 -5.05 12.52 -2.12
CA VAL A 259 -5.18 11.43 -1.14
C VAL A 259 -6.62 11.37 -0.67
N ARG A 260 -7.27 10.20 -0.69
CA ARG A 260 -8.72 10.10 -0.39
C ARG A 260 -9.08 8.89 0.50
N PRO A 261 -9.88 9.10 1.56
CA PRO A 261 -10.49 8.00 2.31
C PRO A 261 -11.71 7.48 1.56
N LEU A 262 -11.69 6.19 1.24
CA LEU A 262 -12.65 5.49 0.39
C LEU A 262 -12.86 4.10 0.98
N PRO A 263 -13.74 3.96 2.00
CA PRO A 263 -13.96 2.69 2.68
C PRO A 263 -14.60 1.67 1.76
N ILE A 264 -14.00 0.48 1.66
CA ILE A 264 -14.53 -0.58 0.80
C ILE A 264 -15.81 -1.18 1.42
N GLY A 265 -16.80 -1.45 0.56
CA GLY A 265 -18.04 -2.13 0.91
C GLY A 265 -18.04 -3.59 0.52
N ILE A 266 -19.15 -4.27 0.76
CA ILE A 266 -19.43 -5.63 0.29
C ILE A 266 -20.58 -5.60 -0.73
N PRO A 267 -20.79 -6.65 -1.55
CA PRO A 267 -22.03 -6.80 -2.32
C PRO A 267 -23.20 -7.11 -1.37
N TYR A 268 -23.72 -6.07 -0.71
CA TYR A 268 -24.67 -6.17 0.41
C TYR A 268 -25.88 -7.05 0.07
N GLN A 269 -26.51 -6.79 -1.08
CA GLN A 269 -27.73 -7.50 -1.48
C GLN A 269 -27.47 -8.99 -1.72
N ARG A 270 -26.28 -9.36 -2.25
CA ARG A 270 -25.90 -10.76 -2.42
C ARG A 270 -25.85 -11.49 -1.08
N PHE A 271 -25.28 -10.89 -0.04
CA PHE A 271 -25.22 -11.51 1.30
C PHE A 271 -26.59 -11.63 1.96
N VAL A 272 -27.51 -10.70 1.68
CA VAL A 272 -28.93 -10.82 2.09
C VAL A 272 -29.56 -12.04 1.42
N GLU A 273 -29.43 -12.18 0.11
CA GLU A 273 -30.00 -13.31 -0.64
C GLU A 273 -29.39 -14.66 -0.23
N LEU A 274 -28.08 -14.69 0.04
CA LEU A 274 -27.40 -15.87 0.55
C LEU A 274 -27.96 -16.24 1.93
N ALA A 275 -28.14 -15.27 2.83
CA ALA A 275 -28.72 -15.51 4.15
C ALA A 275 -30.18 -16.00 4.05
N GLU A 276 -30.98 -15.53 3.08
CA GLU A 276 -32.35 -16.00 2.87
C GLU A 276 -32.41 -17.45 2.37
N LYS A 277 -31.50 -17.85 1.48
CA LYS A 277 -31.47 -19.19 0.87
C LYS A 277 -30.77 -20.23 1.72
N ALA A 278 -29.81 -19.83 2.55
CA ALA A 278 -28.98 -20.78 3.28
C ALA A 278 -29.80 -21.62 4.28
N PRO A 279 -29.52 -22.92 4.42
CA PRO A 279 -30.20 -23.75 5.42
C PRO A 279 -29.90 -23.24 6.84
N ARG A 280 -30.77 -23.52 7.80
CA ARG A 280 -30.46 -23.25 9.22
C ARG A 280 -29.38 -24.20 9.70
N VAL A 281 -28.27 -23.65 10.17
CA VAL A 281 -27.13 -24.42 10.68
C VAL A 281 -27.21 -24.55 12.20
N VAL A 282 -27.84 -23.58 12.86
CA VAL A 282 -28.11 -23.61 14.29
C VAL A 282 -29.54 -24.07 14.54
N THR A 283 -29.71 -25.35 14.88
CA THR A 283 -31.03 -25.96 15.13
C THR A 283 -31.43 -25.93 16.61
N SER A 284 -30.47 -25.73 17.51
CA SER A 284 -30.74 -25.64 18.94
C SER A 284 -31.23 -24.25 19.33
N THR A 285 -32.42 -24.17 19.93
CA THR A 285 -33.00 -22.92 20.44
C THR A 285 -32.48 -22.53 21.82
N THR A 286 -31.71 -23.40 22.48
CA THR A 286 -31.28 -23.21 23.88
C THR A 286 -29.89 -22.60 24.03
N GLN A 287 -29.07 -22.62 22.98
CA GLN A 287 -27.69 -22.12 23.02
C GLN A 287 -27.50 -20.91 22.10
N LYS A 288 -26.94 -19.83 22.64
CA LYS A 288 -26.48 -18.67 21.88
C LYS A 288 -25.10 -18.96 21.30
N ILE A 289 -24.85 -18.47 20.07
CA ILE A 289 -23.56 -18.63 19.40
C ILE A 289 -22.87 -17.27 19.29
N ILE A 290 -21.63 -17.23 19.75
CA ILE A 290 -20.67 -16.20 19.41
C ILE A 290 -19.87 -16.71 18.22
N LEU A 291 -19.78 -15.93 17.15
CA LEU A 291 -19.12 -16.31 15.92
C LEU A 291 -17.86 -15.47 15.71
N GLY A 292 -16.73 -16.15 15.48
CA GLY A 292 -15.50 -15.56 14.97
C GLY A 292 -15.15 -16.17 13.62
N VAL A 293 -14.88 -15.35 12.61
CA VAL A 293 -14.51 -15.81 11.25
C VAL A 293 -13.32 -15.00 10.78
N ASP A 294 -12.19 -15.67 10.60
CA ASP A 294 -10.96 -15.00 10.20
C ASP A 294 -10.03 -15.95 9.45
N ARG A 295 -9.10 -15.37 8.69
CA ARG A 295 -7.90 -16.12 8.32
C ARG A 295 -7.07 -16.34 9.58
N LEU A 296 -6.39 -17.49 9.66
CA LEU A 296 -5.38 -17.70 10.69
C LEU A 296 -4.23 -16.72 10.43
N ASP A 297 -4.24 -15.58 11.11
CA ASP A 297 -3.30 -14.48 10.94
C ASP A 297 -3.16 -13.73 12.26
N TYR A 298 -1.93 -13.39 12.65
CA TYR A 298 -1.63 -12.77 13.95
C TYR A 298 -2.26 -11.39 14.11
N THR A 299 -2.62 -10.72 13.02
CA THR A 299 -3.34 -9.44 13.05
C THR A 299 -4.77 -9.57 13.58
N LYS A 300 -5.36 -10.77 13.55
CA LYS A 300 -6.79 -11.00 13.86
C LYS A 300 -7.11 -11.16 15.34
N GLY A 301 -6.11 -11.12 16.22
CA GLY A 301 -6.32 -11.15 17.67
C GLY A 301 -6.99 -12.43 18.17
N LEU A 302 -6.77 -13.56 17.47
CA LEU A 302 -7.48 -14.83 17.74
C LEU A 302 -7.23 -15.35 19.17
N VAL A 303 -5.98 -15.26 19.64
CA VAL A 303 -5.63 -15.63 21.02
C VAL A 303 -6.34 -14.74 22.04
N HIS A 304 -6.37 -13.42 21.79
CA HIS A 304 -7.05 -12.45 22.67
C HIS A 304 -8.55 -12.75 22.74
N ARG A 305 -9.15 -13.13 21.60
CA ARG A 305 -10.55 -13.53 21.51
C ARG A 305 -10.86 -14.76 22.36
N LEU A 306 -10.05 -15.81 22.26
CA LEU A 306 -10.20 -17.02 23.07
C LEU A 306 -10.08 -16.70 24.57
N ARG A 307 -9.11 -15.88 24.96
CA ARG A 307 -8.93 -15.44 26.36
C ARG A 307 -10.11 -14.59 26.86
N ALA A 308 -10.65 -13.70 26.04
CA ALA A 308 -11.84 -12.92 26.39
C ALA A 308 -13.07 -13.81 26.59
N PHE A 309 -13.22 -14.86 25.77
CA PHE A 309 -14.29 -15.84 25.93
C PHE A 309 -14.09 -16.72 27.18
N GLU A 310 -12.88 -17.19 27.46
CA GLU A 310 -12.58 -17.86 28.72
C GLU A 310 -12.94 -16.97 29.91
N ARG A 311 -12.52 -15.70 29.85
CA ARG A 311 -12.77 -14.74 30.92
C ARG A 311 -14.26 -14.43 31.13
N LEU A 312 -15.04 -14.40 30.05
CA LEU A 312 -16.50 -14.32 30.11
C LEU A 312 -17.08 -15.48 30.93
N LEU A 313 -16.65 -16.72 30.67
CA LEU A 313 -17.17 -17.90 31.38
C LEU A 313 -16.79 -17.91 32.87
N GLU A 314 -15.63 -17.37 33.21
CA GLU A 314 -15.20 -17.23 34.62
C GLU A 314 -15.99 -16.15 35.37
N LYS A 315 -16.15 -14.98 34.75
CA LYS A 315 -16.71 -13.79 35.38
C LYS A 315 -18.25 -13.83 35.42
N HIS A 316 -18.84 -14.42 34.40
CA HIS A 316 -20.29 -14.50 34.17
C HIS A 316 -20.69 -15.97 33.97
N PRO A 317 -20.64 -16.80 35.04
CA PRO A 317 -20.86 -18.25 34.96
C PRO A 317 -22.28 -18.64 34.51
N GLU A 318 -23.23 -17.69 34.50
CA GLU A 318 -24.57 -17.88 33.95
C GLU A 318 -24.59 -18.24 32.46
N HIS A 319 -23.49 -18.00 31.72
CA HIS A 319 -23.33 -18.34 30.30
C HIS A 319 -22.83 -19.77 30.07
N ILE A 320 -22.32 -20.44 31.10
CA ILE A 320 -21.88 -21.84 31.03
C ILE A 320 -23.05 -22.71 30.57
N GLN A 321 -22.81 -23.60 29.59
CA GLN A 321 -23.81 -24.45 28.90
C GLN A 321 -24.88 -23.72 28.07
N LYS A 322 -24.91 -22.38 28.09
CA LYS A 322 -25.86 -21.56 27.32
C LYS A 322 -25.22 -20.85 26.13
N VAL A 323 -23.90 -20.68 26.12
CA VAL A 323 -23.18 -19.96 25.07
C VAL A 323 -22.06 -20.82 24.50
N THR A 324 -21.87 -20.80 23.19
CA THR A 324 -20.78 -21.49 22.51
C THR A 324 -20.05 -20.51 21.59
N LEU A 325 -18.72 -20.49 21.64
CA LEU A 325 -17.90 -19.80 20.66
C LEU A 325 -17.67 -20.73 19.45
N LEU A 326 -18.14 -20.33 18.28
CA LEU A 326 -17.80 -20.94 17.00
C LEU A 326 -16.71 -20.11 16.34
N GLN A 327 -15.48 -20.64 16.28
CA GLN A 327 -14.36 -20.01 15.60
C GLN A 327 -14.05 -20.75 14.30
N ILE A 328 -14.23 -20.07 13.17
CA ILE A 328 -13.83 -20.53 11.84
C ILE A 328 -12.49 -19.86 11.51
N ALA A 329 -11.43 -20.66 11.35
CA ALA A 329 -10.10 -20.20 10.99
C ALA A 329 -9.71 -20.74 9.61
N VAL A 330 -9.62 -19.86 8.62
CA VAL A 330 -9.22 -20.23 7.26
C VAL A 330 -7.68 -20.35 7.20
N PRO A 331 -7.12 -21.48 6.75
CA PRO A 331 -5.68 -21.65 6.58
C PRO A 331 -5.07 -20.52 5.74
N SER A 332 -3.95 -19.95 6.19
CA SER A 332 -3.23 -18.91 5.45
C SER A 332 -1.73 -19.05 5.71
N ARG A 333 -0.92 -18.95 4.65
CA ARG A 333 0.55 -18.93 4.73
C ARG A 333 1.12 -20.07 5.61
N THR A 334 0.66 -21.30 5.36
CA THR A 334 0.95 -22.48 6.21
C THR A 334 2.42 -22.86 6.29
N ASP A 335 3.22 -22.40 5.33
CA ASP A 335 4.66 -22.69 5.26
C ASP A 335 5.50 -21.67 6.06
N VAL A 336 4.87 -20.64 6.62
CA VAL A 336 5.53 -19.58 7.40
C VAL A 336 5.47 -19.91 8.88
N LYS A 337 6.63 -19.91 9.55
CA LYS A 337 6.79 -20.35 10.95
C LYS A 337 5.85 -19.60 11.91
N GLU A 338 5.73 -18.29 11.78
CA GLU A 338 4.88 -17.46 12.65
C GLU A 338 3.40 -17.87 12.60
N TYR A 339 2.94 -18.40 11.45
CA TYR A 339 1.57 -18.89 11.28
C TYR A 339 1.40 -20.30 11.87
N GLN A 340 2.44 -21.13 11.82
CA GLN A 340 2.48 -22.43 12.47
C GLN A 340 2.46 -22.26 14.00
N ASP A 341 3.30 -21.37 14.54
CA ASP A 341 3.36 -21.06 15.97
C ASP A 341 2.00 -20.53 16.48
N LEU A 342 1.34 -19.63 15.72
CA LEU A 342 0.00 -19.14 16.05
C LEU A 342 -1.04 -20.27 16.03
N LYS A 343 -0.94 -21.20 15.07
CA LYS A 343 -1.83 -22.37 15.02
C LYS A 343 -1.68 -23.22 16.26
N GLU A 344 -0.44 -23.53 16.65
CA GLU A 344 -0.15 -24.34 17.84
C GLU A 344 -0.68 -23.66 19.11
N GLU A 345 -0.45 -22.36 19.27
CA GLU A 345 -0.97 -21.59 20.40
C GLU A 345 -2.51 -21.63 20.45
N MET A 346 -3.17 -21.48 19.30
CA MET A 346 -4.63 -21.59 19.20
C MET A 346 -5.13 -22.98 19.57
N ASP A 347 -4.54 -24.03 19.02
CA ASP A 347 -4.96 -25.41 19.26
C ASP A 347 -4.80 -25.78 20.75
N GLN A 348 -3.69 -25.35 21.37
CA GLN A 348 -3.45 -25.52 22.81
C GLN A 348 -4.49 -24.78 23.65
N LEU A 349 -4.74 -23.49 23.35
CA LEU A 349 -5.66 -22.67 24.14
C LEU A 349 -7.11 -23.16 24.02
N VAL A 350 -7.55 -23.56 22.82
CA VAL A 350 -8.86 -24.21 22.61
C VAL A 350 -8.95 -25.50 23.44
N GLY A 351 -7.90 -26.33 23.43
CA GLY A 351 -7.82 -27.55 24.24
C GLY A 351 -7.91 -27.29 25.74
N CYS A 352 -7.19 -26.29 26.25
CA CYS A 352 -7.21 -25.89 27.66
C CYS A 352 -8.61 -25.42 28.09
N ILE A 353 -9.22 -24.49 27.33
CA ILE A 353 -10.54 -23.95 27.67
C ILE A 353 -11.60 -25.04 27.59
N ASN A 354 -11.62 -25.84 26.52
CA ASN A 354 -12.55 -26.95 26.40
C ASN A 354 -12.35 -27.96 27.53
N GLY A 355 -11.11 -28.33 27.86
CA GLY A 355 -10.81 -29.27 28.95
C GLY A 355 -11.30 -28.81 30.33
N ARG A 356 -11.36 -27.50 30.56
CA ARG A 356 -11.82 -26.91 31.82
C ARG A 356 -13.34 -26.81 31.95
N PHE A 357 -14.05 -26.47 30.88
CA PHE A 357 -15.48 -26.13 30.95
C PHE A 357 -16.43 -27.12 30.25
N THR A 358 -15.93 -28.03 29.41
CA THR A 358 -16.78 -29.00 28.69
C THR A 358 -17.58 -29.88 29.65
N THR A 359 -18.83 -30.15 29.29
CA THR A 359 -19.69 -31.14 29.96
C THR A 359 -20.14 -32.19 28.94
N PRO A 360 -20.78 -33.31 29.35
CA PRO A 360 -21.17 -34.37 28.42
C PRO A 360 -22.02 -33.92 27.22
N ASN A 361 -22.78 -32.83 27.37
CA ASN A 361 -23.71 -32.32 26.35
C ASN A 361 -23.32 -30.93 25.81
N TRP A 362 -22.17 -30.37 26.20
CA TRP A 362 -21.78 -29.02 25.78
C TRP A 362 -20.27 -28.88 25.68
N SER A 363 -19.82 -28.36 24.52
CA SER A 363 -18.45 -27.88 24.33
C SER A 363 -18.49 -26.35 24.23
N PRO A 364 -17.68 -25.63 25.01
CA PRO A 364 -17.69 -24.17 25.03
C PRO A 364 -17.12 -23.57 23.74
N ILE A 365 -16.13 -24.22 23.12
CA ILE A 365 -15.52 -23.76 21.87
C ILE A 365 -15.62 -24.83 20.79
N ARG A 366 -16.25 -24.47 19.67
CA ARG A 366 -16.23 -25.20 18.41
C ARG A 366 -15.25 -24.51 17.46
N TYR A 367 -14.17 -25.19 17.13
CA TYR A 367 -13.11 -24.65 16.29
C TYR A 367 -13.06 -25.42 14.97
N ILE A 368 -13.20 -24.70 13.86
CA ILE A 368 -13.13 -25.24 12.50
C ILE A 368 -11.90 -24.64 11.83
N TYR A 369 -10.89 -25.48 11.58
CA TYR A 369 -9.74 -25.14 10.76
C TYR A 369 -9.96 -25.65 9.33
N GLY A 370 -10.33 -24.75 8.43
CA GLY A 370 -10.68 -25.12 7.06
C GLY A 370 -11.41 -24.02 6.29
N CYS A 371 -11.78 -24.34 5.06
CA CYS A 371 -12.58 -23.47 4.22
C CYS A 371 -14.07 -23.79 4.39
N VAL A 372 -14.88 -22.75 4.50
CA VAL A 372 -16.34 -22.82 4.54
C VAL A 372 -16.87 -22.10 3.30
N SER A 373 -17.91 -22.65 2.66
CA SER A 373 -18.52 -22.01 1.50
C SER A 373 -19.19 -20.69 1.88
N GLN A 374 -19.39 -19.78 0.92
CA GLN A 374 -20.10 -18.52 1.21
C GLN A 374 -21.54 -18.75 1.66
N ASP A 375 -22.19 -19.81 1.17
CA ASP A 375 -23.57 -20.17 1.54
C ASP A 375 -23.65 -20.62 3.00
N GLU A 376 -22.73 -21.50 3.43
CA GLU A 376 -22.62 -21.92 4.83
C GLU A 376 -22.23 -20.75 5.74
N LEU A 377 -21.32 -19.89 5.28
CA LEU A 377 -20.88 -18.72 6.03
C LEU A 377 -22.03 -17.71 6.25
N ALA A 378 -22.85 -17.47 5.23
CA ALA A 378 -24.04 -16.62 5.35
C ALA A 378 -25.05 -17.20 6.35
N ALA A 379 -25.22 -18.53 6.39
CA ALA A 379 -26.01 -19.18 7.43
C ALA A 379 -25.41 -18.99 8.83
N PHE A 380 -24.10 -19.15 9.02
CA PHE A 380 -23.46 -18.90 10.31
C PHE A 380 -23.63 -17.45 10.76
N TYR A 381 -23.45 -16.48 9.86
CA TYR A 381 -23.70 -15.07 10.17
C TYR A 381 -25.14 -14.83 10.62
N ARG A 382 -26.12 -15.29 9.83
CA ARG A 382 -27.55 -15.10 10.10
C ARG A 382 -27.97 -15.70 11.45
N ASP A 383 -27.45 -16.89 11.76
CA ASP A 383 -27.88 -17.66 12.93
C ASP A 383 -27.09 -17.32 14.22
N ALA A 384 -25.96 -16.60 14.11
CA ALA A 384 -25.15 -16.21 15.27
C ALA A 384 -25.82 -15.10 16.10
N SER A 385 -25.76 -15.25 17.42
CA SER A 385 -26.27 -14.24 18.36
C SER A 385 -25.32 -13.05 18.52
N VAL A 386 -24.01 -13.30 18.38
CA VAL A 386 -22.96 -12.28 18.45
C VAL A 386 -21.91 -12.58 17.40
N ALA A 387 -21.49 -11.58 16.62
CA ALA A 387 -20.25 -11.66 15.86
C ALA A 387 -19.13 -10.95 16.62
N LEU A 388 -17.98 -11.61 16.73
CA LEU A 388 -16.83 -11.13 17.48
C LEU A 388 -15.65 -10.86 16.54
N VAL A 389 -15.56 -9.61 16.08
CA VAL A 389 -14.57 -9.14 15.13
C VAL A 389 -13.51 -8.33 15.87
N THR A 390 -12.51 -9.01 16.40
CA THR A 390 -11.53 -8.41 17.33
C THR A 390 -10.08 -8.39 16.82
N PRO A 391 -9.80 -7.90 15.60
CA PRO A 391 -8.42 -7.79 15.13
C PRO A 391 -7.62 -6.78 15.96
N LEU A 392 -6.33 -7.04 16.10
CA LEU A 392 -5.36 -6.13 16.72
C LEU A 392 -5.09 -4.93 15.81
N ARG A 393 -5.04 -5.16 14.49
CA ARG A 393 -5.03 -4.15 13.44
C ARG A 393 -5.65 -4.72 12.17
N ASP A 394 -6.47 -3.95 11.47
CA ASP A 394 -7.07 -4.38 10.20
C ASP A 394 -7.36 -3.16 9.30
N GLY A 395 -7.13 -3.31 8.00
CA GLY A 395 -7.38 -2.23 7.04
C GLY A 395 -8.86 -1.79 7.04
N MET A 396 -9.76 -2.76 6.97
CA MET A 396 -11.22 -2.51 7.01
C MET A 396 -11.96 -3.57 7.82
N ASN A 397 -11.73 -4.86 7.56
CA ASN A 397 -12.52 -5.99 8.02
C ASN A 397 -13.91 -6.10 7.36
N LEU A 398 -14.00 -6.92 6.31
CA LEU A 398 -15.26 -7.17 5.59
C LEU A 398 -16.19 -8.13 6.34
N VAL A 399 -15.67 -9.02 7.19
CA VAL A 399 -16.47 -9.97 7.98
C VAL A 399 -17.51 -9.25 8.84
N ALA A 400 -17.15 -8.09 9.43
CA ALA A 400 -18.10 -7.25 10.15
C ALA A 400 -19.28 -6.79 9.26
N LYS A 401 -18.98 -6.37 8.02
CA LYS A 401 -19.98 -5.92 7.04
C LYS A 401 -20.86 -7.08 6.55
N GLU A 402 -20.25 -8.24 6.29
CA GLU A 402 -20.94 -9.46 5.87
C GLU A 402 -21.92 -9.93 6.95
N PHE A 403 -21.49 -9.96 8.21
CA PHE A 403 -22.36 -10.30 9.33
C PHE A 403 -23.59 -9.39 9.39
N VAL A 404 -23.38 -8.07 9.32
CA VAL A 404 -24.46 -7.05 9.33
C VAL A 404 -25.44 -7.29 8.18
N ALA A 405 -24.97 -7.53 6.96
CA ALA A 405 -25.83 -7.80 5.82
C ALA A 405 -26.71 -9.04 6.02
N CYS A 406 -26.16 -10.09 6.64
CA CYS A 406 -26.87 -11.34 6.91
C CYS A 406 -27.82 -11.31 8.13
N GLN A 407 -27.86 -10.22 8.91
CA GLN A 407 -28.79 -10.09 10.05
C GLN A 407 -30.23 -9.78 9.59
N ILE A 408 -30.88 -10.79 9.02
CA ILE A 408 -32.27 -10.75 8.55
C ILE A 408 -33.28 -11.31 9.57
N ASN A 409 -32.80 -11.99 10.62
CA ASN A 409 -33.65 -12.56 11.65
C ASN A 409 -34.17 -11.48 12.61
N GLU A 410 -35.35 -11.73 13.17
CA GLU A 410 -35.91 -10.95 14.28
C GLU A 410 -36.00 -11.84 15.52
N PRO A 411 -35.35 -11.46 16.64
CA PRO A 411 -34.44 -10.32 16.79
C PRO A 411 -33.06 -10.56 16.12
N PRO A 412 -32.35 -9.50 15.69
CA PRO A 412 -31.01 -9.66 15.11
C PRO A 412 -29.94 -9.93 16.17
N GLY A 413 -28.80 -10.45 15.72
CA GLY A 413 -27.59 -10.59 16.53
C GLY A 413 -26.88 -9.25 16.79
N VAL A 414 -25.80 -9.30 17.58
CA VAL A 414 -25.00 -8.13 17.97
C VAL A 414 -23.61 -8.19 17.34
N LEU A 415 -23.16 -7.09 16.76
CA LEU A 415 -21.78 -6.95 16.29
C LEU A 415 -20.90 -6.39 17.42
N VAL A 416 -19.83 -7.10 17.75
CA VAL A 416 -18.72 -6.61 18.57
C VAL A 416 -17.52 -6.42 17.65
N VAL A 417 -16.95 -5.22 17.62
CA VAL A 417 -15.86 -4.85 16.68
C VAL A 417 -14.70 -4.16 17.39
N SER A 418 -13.48 -4.47 16.95
CA SER A 418 -12.27 -3.78 17.42
C SER A 418 -12.22 -2.35 16.91
N PRO A 419 -11.83 -1.36 17.74
CA PRO A 419 -11.55 0.00 17.26
C PRO A 419 -10.36 0.02 16.28
N PHE A 420 -9.52 -1.02 16.25
CA PHE A 420 -8.34 -1.08 15.40
C PHE A 420 -8.59 -1.67 14.01
N ALA A 421 -9.85 -1.89 13.64
CA ALA A 421 -10.28 -2.19 12.28
C ALA A 421 -10.88 -0.93 11.64
N GLY A 422 -10.68 -0.74 10.34
CA GLY A 422 -11.35 0.37 9.63
C GLY A 422 -12.88 0.34 9.76
N ALA A 423 -13.50 -0.83 9.91
CA ALA A 423 -14.92 -0.95 10.24
C ALA A 423 -15.25 -0.43 11.65
N GLY A 424 -14.37 -0.61 12.63
CA GLY A 424 -14.57 -0.12 14.00
C GLY A 424 -14.66 1.41 14.09
N GLU A 425 -13.90 2.10 13.25
CA GLU A 425 -13.94 3.57 13.12
C GLU A 425 -15.23 4.08 12.45
N MET A 426 -15.99 3.24 11.75
CA MET A 426 -17.20 3.66 11.03
C MET A 426 -18.50 3.11 11.63
N MET A 427 -18.45 1.96 12.29
CA MET A 427 -19.61 1.23 12.79
C MET A 427 -19.89 1.53 14.27
N HIS A 428 -20.07 2.81 14.62
CA HIS A 428 -20.25 3.25 16.01
C HIS A 428 -21.49 2.66 16.71
N GLU A 429 -22.45 2.13 15.96
CA GLU A 429 -23.62 1.44 16.51
C GLU A 429 -23.31 0.01 16.97
N ALA A 430 -22.17 -0.57 16.56
CA ALA A 430 -21.64 -1.80 17.10
C ALA A 430 -21.11 -1.61 18.54
N LEU A 431 -20.88 -2.71 19.25
CA LEU A 431 -20.15 -2.65 20.51
C LEU A 431 -18.65 -2.61 20.24
N ILE A 432 -18.00 -1.49 20.54
CA ILE A 432 -16.55 -1.35 20.41
C ILE A 432 -15.86 -2.10 21.54
N CYS A 433 -14.89 -2.95 21.17
CA CYS A 433 -14.14 -3.79 22.10
C CYS A 433 -12.64 -3.69 21.83
N ASN A 434 -11.89 -3.11 22.76
CA ASN A 434 -10.43 -3.14 22.70
C ASN A 434 -9.93 -4.58 22.96
N PRO A 435 -9.33 -5.28 21.99
CA PRO A 435 -8.89 -6.67 22.16
C PRO A 435 -7.75 -6.84 23.18
N TYR A 436 -7.03 -5.77 23.54
CA TYR A 436 -5.96 -5.83 24.53
C TYR A 436 -6.49 -5.85 25.98
N GLU A 437 -7.73 -5.44 26.21
CA GLU A 437 -8.35 -5.36 27.53
C GLU A 437 -9.24 -6.58 27.77
N ILE A 438 -8.64 -7.73 28.07
CA ILE A 438 -9.36 -9.02 28.21
C ILE A 438 -10.51 -8.96 29.24
N GLU A 439 -10.31 -8.27 30.36
CA GLU A 439 -11.34 -8.08 31.39
C GLU A 439 -12.56 -7.32 30.87
N HIS A 440 -12.31 -6.22 30.16
CA HIS A 440 -13.36 -5.39 29.60
C HIS A 440 -14.04 -6.08 28.41
N ALA A 441 -13.27 -6.80 27.58
CA ALA A 441 -13.80 -7.60 26.49
C ALA A 441 -14.83 -8.64 26.99
N ALA A 442 -14.59 -9.29 28.13
CA ALA A 442 -15.54 -10.20 28.75
C ALA A 442 -16.85 -9.49 29.15
N ASP A 443 -16.79 -8.25 29.66
CA ASP A 443 -17.98 -7.47 29.99
C ASP A 443 -18.75 -7.01 28.74
N VAL A 444 -18.03 -6.64 27.68
CA VAL A 444 -18.65 -6.30 26.38
C VAL A 444 -19.37 -7.52 25.79
N LEU A 445 -18.78 -8.71 25.89
CA LEU A 445 -19.43 -9.95 25.48
C LEU A 445 -20.68 -10.25 26.31
N ASN A 446 -20.60 -10.08 27.64
CA ASN A 446 -21.76 -10.24 28.50
C ASN A 446 -22.89 -9.27 28.10
N ARG A 447 -22.54 -8.00 27.85
CA ARG A 447 -23.50 -7.00 27.34
C ARG A 447 -24.09 -7.41 26.01
N ALA A 448 -23.29 -7.90 25.06
CA ALA A 448 -23.78 -8.36 23.75
C ALA A 448 -24.80 -9.50 23.88
N LEU A 449 -24.54 -10.45 24.79
CA LEU A 449 -25.39 -11.62 25.03
C LEU A 449 -26.68 -11.28 25.79
N THR A 450 -26.67 -10.24 26.61
CA THR A 450 -27.79 -9.82 27.47
C THR A 450 -28.53 -8.58 26.94
N MET A 451 -28.13 -8.05 25.78
CA MET A 451 -28.70 -6.85 25.18
C MET A 451 -30.21 -7.02 24.90
N PRO A 452 -31.06 -6.09 25.35
CA PRO A 452 -32.50 -6.07 25.06
C PRO A 452 -32.80 -6.07 23.56
N GLU A 453 -33.94 -6.66 23.17
CA GLU A 453 -34.28 -6.90 21.76
C GLU A 453 -34.48 -5.61 20.96
N ASP A 454 -35.04 -4.60 21.60
CA ASP A 454 -35.25 -3.25 21.06
C ASP A 454 -33.90 -2.55 20.80
N GLU A 455 -32.94 -2.63 21.72
CA GLU A 455 -31.59 -2.07 21.52
C GLU A 455 -30.87 -2.79 20.36
N ARG A 456 -30.93 -4.14 20.30
CA ARG A 456 -30.33 -4.91 19.20
C ARG A 456 -30.89 -4.51 17.85
N THR A 457 -32.22 -4.44 17.77
CA THR A 457 -32.95 -4.07 16.55
C THR A 457 -32.58 -2.66 16.09
N LEU A 458 -32.56 -1.70 17.02
CA LEU A 458 -32.19 -0.32 16.74
C LEU A 458 -30.77 -0.23 16.16
N ARG A 459 -29.78 -0.81 16.85
CA ARG A 459 -28.37 -0.81 16.41
C ARG A 459 -28.21 -1.46 15.04
N MET A 460 -28.77 -2.66 14.86
CA MET A 460 -28.62 -3.39 13.60
C MET A 460 -29.29 -2.69 12.43
N ASN A 461 -30.43 -2.03 12.64
CA ASN A 461 -31.10 -1.26 11.59
C ASN A 461 -30.23 -0.11 11.06
N TYR A 462 -29.53 0.61 11.95
CA TYR A 462 -28.58 1.66 11.53
C TYR A 462 -27.38 1.07 10.77
N LEU A 463 -26.77 0.00 11.30
CA LEU A 463 -25.67 -0.69 10.63
C LEU A 463 -26.07 -1.16 9.22
N ARG A 464 -27.20 -1.87 9.10
CA ARG A 464 -27.72 -2.39 7.83
C ARG A 464 -28.08 -1.30 6.84
N ARG A 465 -28.69 -0.21 7.30
CA ARG A 465 -29.01 0.94 6.44
C ARG A 465 -27.75 1.55 5.84
N ARG A 466 -26.69 1.74 6.65
CA ARG A 466 -25.42 2.28 6.17
C ARG A 466 -24.74 1.33 5.18
N GLU A 467 -24.58 0.05 5.53
CA GLU A 467 -23.88 -0.90 4.65
C GLU A 467 -24.64 -1.21 3.36
N LYS A 468 -25.97 -1.01 3.35
CA LYS A 468 -26.78 -1.06 2.11
C LYS A 468 -26.50 0.12 1.19
N LEU A 469 -26.24 1.31 1.74
CA LEU A 469 -25.97 2.53 0.97
C LEU A 469 -24.50 2.61 0.53
N HIS A 470 -23.57 2.20 1.39
CA HIS A 470 -22.13 2.22 1.16
C HIS A 470 -21.61 0.82 0.82
N ASP A 471 -22.24 0.21 -0.18
CA ASP A 471 -21.84 -1.09 -0.69
C ASP A 471 -20.58 -1.02 -1.58
N VAL A 472 -20.19 -2.16 -2.13
CA VAL A 472 -19.01 -2.25 -2.98
C VAL A 472 -19.12 -1.43 -4.28
N ASP A 473 -20.33 -1.25 -4.81
CA ASP A 473 -20.57 -0.44 -6.00
C ASP A 473 -20.44 1.06 -5.67
N TYR A 474 -20.88 1.49 -4.48
CA TYR A 474 -20.66 2.84 -3.98
C TYR A 474 -19.16 3.15 -3.83
N TRP A 475 -18.38 2.23 -3.27
CA TRP A 475 -16.92 2.38 -3.15
C TRP A 475 -16.26 2.58 -4.52
N MET A 476 -16.60 1.73 -5.50
CA MET A 476 -16.09 1.85 -6.86
C MET A 476 -16.49 3.19 -7.49
N LYS A 477 -17.78 3.57 -7.44
CA LYS A 477 -18.26 4.84 -7.99
C LYS A 477 -17.56 6.03 -7.36
N SER A 478 -17.33 5.98 -6.05
CA SER A 478 -16.62 7.03 -5.32
C SER A 478 -15.17 7.16 -5.77
N PHE A 479 -14.47 6.03 -5.98
CA PHE A 479 -13.11 6.04 -6.53
C PHE A 479 -13.07 6.62 -7.95
N LEU A 480 -13.96 6.16 -8.85
CA LEU A 480 -14.01 6.63 -10.23
C LEU A 480 -14.43 8.11 -10.34
N LYS A 481 -15.39 8.56 -9.51
CA LYS A 481 -15.78 9.97 -9.38
C LYS A 481 -14.60 10.80 -8.88
N ALA A 482 -13.90 10.35 -7.84
CA ALA A 482 -12.70 11.02 -7.33
C ALA A 482 -11.59 11.08 -8.39
N MET A 483 -11.44 10.07 -9.24
CA MET A 483 -10.51 10.10 -10.39
C MET A 483 -10.96 11.05 -11.54
N GLY A 484 -12.17 11.62 -11.46
CA GLY A 484 -12.78 12.39 -12.55
C GLY A 484 -13.09 11.55 -13.78
N SER A 485 -13.27 10.24 -13.60
CA SER A 485 -13.59 9.27 -14.65
C SER A 485 -15.09 8.95 -14.72
N LEU A 486 -15.90 9.58 -13.86
CA LEU A 486 -17.35 9.66 -13.96
C LEU A 486 -17.74 11.14 -13.99
N ILE A 487 -18.39 11.58 -15.07
CA ILE A 487 -19.04 12.90 -15.13
C ILE A 487 -20.39 12.75 -14.45
N VAL A 488 -20.64 13.48 -13.36
CA VAL A 488 -21.95 13.58 -12.72
C VAL A 488 -22.34 15.06 -12.73
N GLU A 489 -23.56 15.35 -13.17
CA GLU A 489 -24.11 16.72 -13.25
C GLU A 489 -24.36 17.37 -11.88
N ASP A 490 -24.18 16.63 -10.79
CA ASP A 490 -24.39 17.12 -9.43
C ASP A 490 -23.15 17.88 -8.92
N GLY A 491 -23.28 19.21 -8.90
CA GLY A 491 -22.31 20.18 -8.39
C GLY A 491 -22.09 20.16 -6.89
N GLU A 492 -21.86 18.98 -6.29
CA GLU A 492 -21.36 18.89 -4.92
C GLU A 492 -19.86 19.18 -4.87
N ASP A 493 -19.50 20.10 -3.98
CA ASP A 493 -18.16 20.69 -3.77
C ASP A 493 -17.02 19.70 -4.01
N VAL A 494 -16.36 19.85 -5.16
CA VAL A 494 -15.12 19.14 -5.44
C VAL A 494 -14.06 19.80 -4.56
N LEU A 495 -13.64 19.09 -3.50
CA LEU A 495 -12.42 19.41 -2.75
C LEU A 495 -11.31 19.81 -3.74
N PRO A 496 -10.47 20.83 -3.43
CA PRO A 496 -9.48 21.34 -4.37
C PRO A 496 -8.72 20.19 -5.04
N THR A 497 -8.71 20.17 -6.36
CA THR A 497 -8.07 19.10 -7.14
C THR A 497 -6.58 19.36 -7.35
N THR A 498 -6.15 20.60 -7.13
CA THR A 498 -4.79 21.09 -7.30
C THR A 498 -4.41 21.95 -6.11
N MET A 499 -3.16 21.87 -5.69
CA MET A 499 -2.62 22.88 -4.79
C MET A 499 -2.33 24.16 -5.57
N GLN A 500 -2.58 25.31 -4.94
CA GLN A 500 -2.19 26.60 -5.52
C GLN A 500 -0.66 26.64 -5.66
N PRO A 501 -0.10 27.01 -6.82
CA PRO A 501 1.35 27.13 -6.97
C PRO A 501 1.95 28.04 -5.89
N VAL A 502 3.14 27.71 -5.40
CA VAL A 502 3.89 28.63 -4.52
C VAL A 502 4.28 29.84 -5.36
N THR A 503 3.94 31.03 -4.89
CA THR A 503 4.34 32.30 -5.50
C THR A 503 5.62 32.83 -4.86
N LEU A 504 6.25 33.82 -5.50
CA LEU A 504 7.38 34.53 -4.89
C LEU A 504 6.99 35.17 -3.56
N ASP A 505 5.76 35.69 -3.45
CA ASP A 505 5.23 36.30 -2.24
C ASP A 505 5.13 35.28 -1.08
N ASP A 506 4.71 34.04 -1.37
CA ASP A 506 4.68 32.96 -0.37
C ASP A 506 6.10 32.62 0.12
N PHE A 507 7.07 32.66 -0.80
CA PHE A 507 8.48 32.44 -0.51
C PHE A 507 9.05 33.55 0.36
N GLU A 508 8.72 34.81 0.06
CA GLU A 508 9.11 35.97 0.87
C GLU A 508 8.52 35.88 2.28
N GLU A 509 7.23 35.56 2.41
CA GLU A 509 6.59 35.41 3.73
C GLU A 509 7.21 34.26 4.54
N TYR A 510 7.52 33.13 3.89
CA TYR A 510 8.15 32.00 4.55
C TYR A 510 9.60 32.29 4.93
N LEU A 511 10.43 32.75 3.99
CA LEU A 511 11.84 33.07 4.23
C LEU A 511 12.01 34.19 5.24
N ALA A 512 11.15 35.22 5.22
CA ALA A 512 11.22 36.33 6.16
C ALA A 512 11.13 35.87 7.63
N LYS A 513 10.40 34.78 7.91
CA LYS A 513 10.30 34.19 9.27
C LYS A 513 11.61 33.57 9.76
N TYR A 514 12.51 33.19 8.85
CA TYR A 514 13.78 32.52 9.17
C TYR A 514 15.00 33.42 8.94
N ILE A 515 14.98 34.25 7.91
CA ILE A 515 16.10 35.12 7.53
C ILE A 515 16.08 36.41 8.34
N GLY A 516 14.92 37.04 8.58
CA GLY A 516 14.83 38.28 9.37
C GLY A 516 15.92 39.30 9.00
N ASP A 517 16.66 39.77 10.01
CA ASP A 517 17.84 40.66 9.85
C ASP A 517 19.18 39.87 9.82
N HIS A 518 19.16 38.56 9.66
CA HIS A 518 20.35 37.72 9.65
C HIS A 518 21.00 37.67 8.27
N LYS A 519 22.34 37.58 8.26
CA LYS A 519 23.10 37.34 7.03
C LYS A 519 22.95 35.89 6.58
N LEU A 520 22.69 35.70 5.29
CA LEU A 520 22.51 34.42 4.66
C LEU A 520 23.86 33.87 4.18
N ALA A 521 24.18 32.62 4.49
CA ALA A 521 25.33 31.91 3.93
C ALA A 521 24.85 30.80 2.99
N LEU A 522 25.21 30.88 1.72
CA LEU A 522 24.91 29.89 0.69
C LEU A 522 26.17 29.10 0.35
N LEU A 523 26.12 27.79 0.58
CA LEU A 523 27.18 26.85 0.24
C LEU A 523 26.65 25.94 -0.87
N LEU A 524 27.15 26.13 -2.08
CA LEU A 524 26.58 25.57 -3.30
C LEU A 524 27.59 24.60 -3.92
N ASP A 525 27.15 23.38 -4.24
CA ASP A 525 27.96 22.47 -5.05
C ASP A 525 28.00 22.96 -6.51
N TYR A 526 29.05 22.62 -7.25
CA TYR A 526 29.14 23.00 -8.67
C TYR A 526 28.39 22.00 -9.57
N ASP A 527 28.82 20.75 -9.58
CA ASP A 527 28.33 19.72 -10.50
C ASP A 527 26.96 19.18 -10.03
N GLY A 528 25.95 19.23 -10.90
CA GLY A 528 24.59 18.79 -10.59
C GLY A 528 23.75 19.78 -9.77
N THR A 529 24.35 20.87 -9.27
CA THR A 529 23.63 21.95 -8.57
C THR A 529 23.67 23.26 -9.37
N LEU A 530 24.86 23.80 -9.65
CA LEU A 530 24.99 25.04 -10.43
C LEU A 530 25.11 24.78 -11.93
N ALA A 531 25.81 23.71 -12.31
CA ALA A 531 25.95 23.25 -13.69
C ALA A 531 25.29 21.86 -13.84
N PRO A 532 24.53 21.58 -14.92
CA PRO A 532 24.00 20.25 -15.19
C PRO A 532 25.10 19.19 -15.26
N ILE A 533 24.81 17.97 -14.83
CA ILE A 533 25.76 16.85 -14.90
C ILE A 533 26.06 16.57 -16.38
N ALA A 534 27.34 16.62 -16.74
CA ALA A 534 27.83 16.34 -18.08
C ALA A 534 28.52 14.95 -18.15
N PRO A 535 28.54 14.29 -19.32
CA PRO A 535 29.20 12.99 -19.50
C PRO A 535 30.72 13.03 -19.23
N HIS A 536 31.33 14.20 -19.40
CA HIS A 536 32.71 14.46 -19.05
C HIS A 536 32.80 15.73 -18.19
N PRO A 537 33.57 15.75 -17.10
CA PRO A 537 33.66 16.90 -16.19
C PRO A 537 34.01 18.22 -16.90
N ASP A 538 34.89 18.19 -17.90
CA ASP A 538 35.29 19.42 -18.62
C ASP A 538 34.17 20.03 -19.50
N LEU A 539 33.06 19.31 -19.70
CA LEU A 539 31.91 19.78 -20.47
C LEU A 539 30.83 20.42 -19.61
N ALA A 540 30.99 20.46 -18.28
CA ALA A 540 30.03 21.08 -17.38
C ALA A 540 30.11 22.61 -17.48
N VAL A 541 29.10 23.23 -18.08
CA VAL A 541 29.03 24.69 -18.26
C VAL A 541 27.97 25.27 -17.33
N LEU A 542 28.33 26.34 -16.62
CA LEU A 542 27.40 27.13 -15.83
C LEU A 542 26.42 27.87 -16.76
N PRO A 543 25.11 27.64 -16.68
CA PRO A 543 24.15 28.37 -17.49
C PRO A 543 24.18 29.88 -17.21
N ASP A 544 24.01 30.71 -18.24
CA ASP A 544 24.05 32.18 -18.11
C ASP A 544 23.02 32.70 -17.10
N GLU A 545 21.83 32.10 -17.07
CA GLU A 545 20.77 32.46 -16.12
C GLU A 545 21.21 32.24 -14.66
N THR A 546 21.83 31.09 -14.37
CA THR A 546 22.40 30.77 -13.06
C THR A 546 23.52 31.75 -12.70
N LYS A 547 24.38 32.07 -13.67
CA LYS A 547 25.50 33.00 -13.49
C LYS A 547 25.00 34.39 -13.07
N HIS A 548 24.01 34.95 -13.76
CA HIS A 548 23.42 36.25 -13.43
C HIS A 548 22.82 36.27 -12.02
N VAL A 549 22.20 35.18 -11.58
CA VAL A 549 21.64 35.08 -10.21
C VAL A 549 22.77 35.09 -9.18
N LEU A 550 23.82 34.31 -9.39
CA LEU A 550 24.99 34.28 -8.50
C LEU A 550 25.68 35.65 -8.42
N GLU A 551 25.85 36.34 -9.54
CA GLU A 551 26.41 37.71 -9.58
C GLU A 551 25.54 38.69 -8.79
N ARG A 552 24.21 38.61 -8.94
CA ARG A 552 23.28 39.46 -8.17
C ARG A 552 23.40 39.20 -6.68
N LEU A 553 23.43 37.93 -6.27
CA LEU A 553 23.54 37.54 -4.86
C LEU A 553 24.92 37.92 -4.29
N ALA A 554 26.01 37.77 -5.06
CA ALA A 554 27.36 38.13 -4.62
C ALA A 554 27.52 39.64 -4.33
N ASN A 555 26.68 40.47 -4.96
CA ASN A 555 26.64 41.92 -4.72
C ASN A 555 25.77 42.32 -3.51
N MET A 556 25.12 41.38 -2.82
CA MET A 556 24.33 41.65 -1.63
C MET A 556 25.20 41.58 -0.37
N SER A 557 25.24 42.65 0.42
CA SER A 557 26.09 42.75 1.64
C SER A 557 25.78 41.74 2.74
N ASP A 558 24.58 41.18 2.70
CA ASP A 558 24.04 40.25 3.69
C ASP A 558 23.98 38.81 3.16
N VAL A 559 24.56 38.53 1.99
CA VAL A 559 24.66 37.19 1.42
C VAL A 559 26.13 36.81 1.24
N TYR A 560 26.56 35.75 1.91
CA TYR A 560 27.87 35.12 1.70
C TYR A 560 27.68 33.89 0.83
N ILE A 561 28.44 33.78 -0.26
CA ILE A 561 28.32 32.66 -1.20
C ILE A 561 29.65 31.94 -1.32
N SER A 562 29.57 30.62 -1.23
CA SER A 562 30.68 29.71 -1.42
C SER A 562 30.31 28.65 -2.45
N VAL A 563 31.16 28.45 -3.45
CA VAL A 563 31.04 27.34 -4.41
C VAL A 563 32.01 26.24 -4.03
N ILE A 564 31.48 25.04 -3.81
CA ILE A 564 32.22 23.84 -3.42
C ILE A 564 32.28 22.90 -4.62
N SER A 565 33.43 22.27 -4.85
CA SER A 565 33.57 21.25 -5.89
C SER A 565 34.66 20.23 -5.51
N GLY A 566 34.55 19.02 -6.06
CA GLY A 566 35.64 18.05 -6.06
C GLY A 566 36.82 18.45 -6.94
N ARG A 567 36.65 19.45 -7.82
CA ARG A 567 37.68 19.95 -8.74
C ARG A 567 38.72 20.80 -8.02
N ASN A 568 39.88 21.01 -8.66
CA ASN A 568 40.86 21.98 -8.18
C ASN A 568 40.22 23.38 -8.05
N VAL A 569 40.64 24.14 -7.03
CA VAL A 569 40.04 25.45 -6.72
C VAL A 569 40.18 26.47 -7.85
N HIS A 570 41.24 26.40 -8.66
CA HIS A 570 41.43 27.28 -9.83
C HIS A 570 40.49 26.88 -10.97
N ASN A 571 40.31 25.58 -11.20
CA ASN A 571 39.42 25.08 -12.25
C ASN A 571 37.96 25.49 -11.98
N VAL A 572 37.44 25.26 -10.77
CA VAL A 572 36.06 25.69 -10.43
C VAL A 572 35.91 27.22 -10.48
N LYS A 573 36.93 27.99 -10.09
CA LYS A 573 36.90 29.45 -10.19
C LYS A 573 36.83 29.93 -11.65
N GLU A 574 37.60 29.32 -12.55
CA GLU A 574 37.55 29.66 -13.98
C GLU A 574 36.21 29.27 -14.62
N MET A 575 35.67 28.11 -14.25
CA MET A 575 34.39 27.63 -14.77
C MET A 575 33.20 28.48 -14.33
N VAL A 576 33.19 28.94 -13.07
CA VAL A 576 32.14 29.84 -12.56
C VAL A 576 32.36 31.27 -13.07
N GLY A 577 33.60 31.76 -13.03
CA GLY A 577 33.99 33.05 -13.60
C GLY A 577 33.30 34.26 -12.96
N ILE A 578 33.04 34.22 -11.65
CA ILE A 578 32.43 35.32 -10.88
C ILE A 578 33.40 35.78 -9.78
N GLU A 579 33.65 37.08 -9.69
CA GLU A 579 34.43 37.67 -8.60
C GLU A 579 33.55 37.90 -7.36
N GLY A 580 34.14 37.94 -6.17
CA GLY A 580 33.38 38.16 -4.91
C GLY A 580 32.84 36.87 -4.24
N LEU A 581 33.06 35.70 -4.84
CA LEU A 581 32.69 34.40 -4.26
C LEU A 581 33.85 33.74 -3.51
N THR A 582 33.53 32.92 -2.51
CA THR A 582 34.48 31.94 -1.96
C THR A 582 34.46 30.68 -2.81
N TYR A 583 35.63 30.12 -3.15
CA TYR A 583 35.75 28.89 -3.92
C TYR A 583 36.43 27.82 -3.08
N ALA A 584 35.81 26.66 -2.94
CA ALA A 584 36.35 25.50 -2.24
C ALA A 584 36.56 24.35 -3.23
N GLY A 585 37.82 24.06 -3.57
CA GLY A 585 38.22 22.94 -4.42
C GLY A 585 38.63 21.71 -3.63
N ASN A 586 38.72 20.57 -4.32
CA ASN A 586 39.09 19.28 -3.77
C ASN A 586 38.27 18.93 -2.52
N HIS A 587 36.94 19.15 -2.59
CA HIS A 587 36.01 18.96 -1.47
C HIS A 587 36.35 19.80 -0.22
N GLY A 588 36.93 20.99 -0.40
CA GLY A 588 37.28 21.91 0.67
C GLY A 588 38.68 21.74 1.25
N LEU A 589 39.51 20.87 0.66
CA LEU A 589 40.94 20.83 0.99
C LEU A 589 41.68 22.10 0.56
N GLU A 590 41.14 22.84 -0.40
CA GLU A 590 41.63 24.15 -0.81
C GLU A 590 40.47 25.14 -0.83
N ILE A 591 40.61 26.28 -0.17
CA ILE A 591 39.60 27.34 -0.16
C ILE A 591 40.26 28.65 -0.53
N LEU A 592 39.65 29.39 -1.45
CA LEU A 592 40.06 30.71 -1.89
C LEU A 592 38.93 31.70 -1.61
N HIS A 593 39.19 32.69 -0.76
CA HIS A 593 38.23 33.72 -0.40
C HIS A 593 38.28 34.93 -1.34
N PRO A 594 37.23 35.77 -1.36
CA PRO A 594 37.17 36.98 -2.20
C PRO A 594 38.30 37.97 -1.94
N ASP A 595 38.80 38.05 -0.70
CA ASP A 595 39.90 38.92 -0.30
C ASP A 595 41.29 38.40 -0.74
N GLY A 596 41.31 37.26 -1.44
CA GLY A 596 42.53 36.59 -1.89
C GLY A 596 43.18 35.70 -0.83
N SER A 597 42.64 35.62 0.38
CA SER A 597 43.12 34.68 1.39
C SER A 597 42.84 33.23 0.95
N ARG A 598 43.82 32.35 1.20
CA ARG A 598 43.75 30.94 0.81
C ARG A 598 43.97 30.06 2.01
N PHE A 599 43.12 29.05 2.15
CA PHE A 599 43.31 27.92 3.03
C PHE A 599 43.70 26.69 2.20
N VAL A 600 44.68 25.93 2.68
CA VAL A 600 45.01 24.60 2.15
C VAL A 600 45.15 23.69 3.35
N HIS A 601 44.42 22.58 3.35
CA HIS A 601 44.50 21.59 4.42
C HIS A 601 45.95 21.05 4.52
N PRO A 602 46.47 20.65 5.69
CA PRO A 602 47.87 20.17 5.83
C PRO A 602 48.17 18.80 5.20
N MET A 603 47.16 17.91 5.14
CA MET A 603 47.27 16.54 4.63
C MET A 603 47.93 16.39 3.22
N PRO A 604 47.67 17.25 2.21
CA PRO A 604 48.32 17.19 0.91
C PRO A 604 49.85 17.31 0.97
N ALA A 605 50.42 18.01 1.98
CA ALA A 605 51.86 18.18 2.11
C ALA A 605 52.56 16.91 2.61
N GLU A 606 51.92 16.15 3.50
CA GLU A 606 52.50 14.95 4.11
C GLU A 606 52.65 13.76 3.13
N TYR A 607 51.87 13.76 2.06
CA TYR A 607 51.88 12.70 1.03
C TYR A 607 52.46 13.16 -0.30
N GLN A 608 52.89 14.41 -0.42
CA GLN A 608 53.40 14.98 -1.67
C GLN A 608 54.56 14.16 -2.25
N ASP A 609 55.56 13.84 -1.43
CA ASP A 609 56.71 13.03 -1.84
C ASP A 609 56.30 11.61 -2.25
N LYS A 610 55.40 10.98 -1.49
CA LYS A 610 54.88 9.64 -1.78
C LYS A 610 54.09 9.58 -3.09
N CYS A 611 53.28 10.60 -3.36
CA CYS A 611 52.54 10.72 -4.61
C CYS A 611 53.46 10.99 -5.80
N SER A 612 54.51 11.81 -5.63
CA SER A 612 55.53 12.02 -6.67
C SER A 612 56.28 10.72 -7.00
N ASP A 613 56.68 9.94 -5.98
CA ASP A 613 57.34 8.65 -6.17
C ASP A 613 56.43 7.61 -6.84
N LEU A 614 55.15 7.59 -6.43
CA LEU A 614 54.14 6.72 -7.05
C LEU A 614 53.87 7.11 -8.50
N LEU A 615 53.74 8.41 -8.81
CA LEU A 615 53.54 8.90 -10.17
C LEU A 615 54.70 8.49 -11.08
N LYS A 616 55.94 8.61 -10.59
CA LYS A 616 57.15 8.20 -11.31
C LYS A 616 57.14 6.69 -11.58
N THR A 617 56.77 5.90 -10.58
CA THR A 617 56.65 4.44 -10.69
C THR A 617 55.56 4.03 -11.68
N LEU A 618 54.40 4.71 -11.65
CA LEU A 618 53.30 4.49 -12.59
C LEU A 618 53.69 4.92 -14.01
N GLN A 619 54.39 6.03 -14.19
CA GLN A 619 54.91 6.46 -15.48
C GLN A 619 55.89 5.43 -16.05
N ASP A 620 56.81 4.91 -15.24
CA ASP A 620 57.76 3.87 -15.67
C ASP A 620 57.02 2.58 -16.07
N GLN A 621 55.99 2.16 -15.33
CA GLN A 621 55.17 1.00 -15.67
C GLN A 621 54.35 1.21 -16.96
N VAL A 622 53.72 2.38 -17.13
CA VAL A 622 52.95 2.69 -18.34
C VAL A 622 53.86 2.83 -19.57
N PHE A 623 55.05 3.43 -19.42
CA PHE A 623 56.06 3.45 -20.49
C PHE A 623 56.55 2.05 -20.85
N SER A 624 56.73 1.17 -19.86
CA SER A 624 57.12 -0.23 -20.11
C SER A 624 56.05 -1.03 -20.87
N MET A 625 54.75 -0.74 -20.66
CA MET A 625 53.65 -1.34 -21.42
C MET A 625 53.56 -0.81 -22.85
N PHE A 626 53.82 0.48 -23.09
CA PHE A 626 53.83 1.06 -24.45
C PHE A 626 55.04 0.63 -25.30
N VAL A 627 56.21 0.37 -24.69
CA VAL A 627 57.38 -0.19 -25.39
C VAL A 627 57.12 -1.63 -25.85
N TRP A 628 56.19 -2.36 -25.22
CA TRP A 628 55.80 -3.71 -25.65
C TRP A 628 54.89 -3.71 -26.89
N TYR A 629 54.14 -2.63 -27.14
CA TYR A 629 53.22 -2.54 -28.28
C TYR A 629 53.93 -2.20 -29.62
N ASN A 630 55.11 -1.56 -29.57
CA ASN A 630 55.88 -1.17 -30.76
C ASN A 630 57.00 -2.16 -31.16
N ARG A 631 57.02 -3.37 -30.60
CA ARG A 631 58.02 -4.42 -30.92
C ARG A 631 57.48 -5.61 -31.71
N ASN A 632 56.22 -5.56 -32.15
CA ASN A 632 55.58 -6.60 -32.95
C ASN A 632 55.03 -6.07 -34.29
N ASP A 633 55.81 -5.25 -34.99
CA ASP A 633 55.64 -5.00 -36.43
C ASP A 633 56.89 -5.44 -37.20
#